data_AF-A0A8B6F3R8-F1
#
_entry.id   AF-A0A8B6F3R8-F1
#
_cell.length_a   1.000
_cell.length_b   1.000
_cell.length_c   1.000
_cell.angle_alpha   90.00
_cell.angle_beta   90.00
_cell.angle_gamma   90.00
#
_symmetry.space_group_name_H-M   'P 1'
#
loop_
_entity.id
_entity.type
_entity.pdbx_description
1 polymer ?
#
loop_
_entity_poly.entity_id
_entity_poly.type
_entity_poly.pdbx_seq_one_letter_code
_entity_poly.pdbx_strand_id
1 'polypeptide(L)'
;MTPPSPSTLSALIDITAEQKTIADLRNQLDSQRKETDRLQQTLYSGEFSNFKSVPVSHHSGLPSSPSKTGFSTLPSTELFSARRPVYDYNPQLFSARRPVYDYNPPSHLEKALKDSQEQVTDLRKRLQENSETFEQHKRQFRSTIEDLKAKLQQTVSNRDSVLELRQRESTNQESMIHKLQSSVHQLQEKCKAQEEALLDTNRKNEDNSRDKYLSETAINQIRILLGDVERKRGRNYFDADPVSKQVPGMLVHTLERCLQELTSEAEDRKQKVDDLESEVKSLKQTVSQDKESLIKEQQEKEQEALGMYRKITSMTTEHEKELKTALERASNSRKQTTQLQSQLAMLEGQYEQQIKLKDETITELESKVKLLKEEYNENRIKWTEKKDSVDETLNSVQRDLLKTRSERDEAVRKQATLESKCEELQKNVTRANTDYESEKKRNSELQQKETELRVRQTDLENKLDDKQKDVDRLDKMLELVKQECNTQVNQKINFAERQERERHFDQISNLTSQLSSITEKCNRLSLELELNRSENNNLKKEYHETSDKYESLKIQFDSIQAEKCHVTNMLDDKKSDIERVIQEKDYYMNLLEQRNEELAQVKSQKERLNIQIDEKERNVEILQKQSNNFTNMIESTSKTTESLRDEKENLLVMVQERTKALEELKLSRDTMSKKMKIREKRIKELEEDKQHNMEELQIRREETNIVQHEKDNLYRELKESRFEVATVTEEKDKIKDIYEKQKADREREISRMQSRIKAAEQEVKLAQKTMRTRDSADHQAVKVADKMQKEVTLKRSEIDSLKTKVRWLEDKLDSLTRDRHSLENDKDRLKSTLNKTLTHNQQLSGDLEISQEKVMEMKQQVSNLEMLLDK
;
A
#
# COMPACT_ATOMS: atom_id res chain seq x y z
N MET A 1 -7.28 -2.14 -78.57
CA MET A 1 -7.02 -2.44 -79.99
C MET A 1 -5.96 -3.54 -80.07
N THR A 2 -5.97 -4.35 -81.12
CA THR A 2 -4.96 -5.39 -81.48
C THR A 2 -4.22 -4.96 -82.76
N PRO A 3 -3.11 -5.60 -83.21
CA PRO A 3 -2.10 -6.46 -82.55
C PRO A 3 -0.74 -5.66 -82.51
N PRO A 4 0.45 -6.03 -83.06
CA PRO A 4 1.15 -7.32 -83.25
C PRO A 4 2.68 -7.38 -82.89
N SER A 5 3.11 -8.53 -82.33
CA SER A 5 4.40 -9.25 -82.56
C SER A 5 5.79 -8.58 -82.31
N PRO A 6 6.94 -9.29 -82.42
CA PRO A 6 7.46 -10.16 -81.36
C PRO A 6 8.99 -10.03 -81.05
N SER A 7 9.47 -10.48 -79.87
CA SER A 7 10.88 -10.93 -79.68
C SER A 7 11.17 -11.57 -78.31
N THR A 8 11.26 -12.91 -78.26
CA THR A 8 11.86 -13.68 -77.16
C THR A 8 12.47 -14.96 -77.70
N LEU A 9 13.81 -15.05 -77.79
CA LEU A 9 14.66 -16.26 -77.79
C LEU A 9 16.10 -15.93 -78.21
N SER A 10 17.06 -15.92 -77.26
CA SER A 10 18.49 -16.25 -77.49
C SER A 10 19.31 -16.08 -76.19
N ALA A 11 19.46 -17.18 -75.44
CA ALA A 11 20.47 -17.33 -74.37
C ALA A 11 20.69 -18.82 -74.03
N LEU A 12 20.63 -19.71 -75.05
CA LEU A 12 20.63 -21.16 -74.85
C LEU A 12 21.34 -21.93 -75.99
N ILE A 13 22.48 -21.40 -76.45
CA ILE A 13 23.54 -22.10 -77.18
C ILE A 13 24.87 -21.55 -76.66
N ASP A 14 25.66 -22.38 -75.96
CA ASP A 14 27.07 -22.65 -76.30
C ASP A 14 27.80 -23.72 -75.43
N ILE A 15 27.05 -24.51 -74.64
CA ILE A 15 27.60 -25.68 -73.90
C ILE A 15 28.28 -26.71 -74.85
N THR A 16 27.94 -26.68 -76.14
CA THR A 16 28.55 -27.49 -77.21
C THR A 16 30.00 -27.13 -77.56
N ALA A 17 30.45 -25.90 -77.30
CA ALA A 17 31.83 -25.50 -77.57
C ALA A 17 32.80 -26.12 -76.55
N GLU A 18 32.51 -25.99 -75.25
CA GLU A 18 33.36 -26.50 -74.17
C GLU A 18 33.43 -28.04 -74.16
N GLN A 19 32.31 -28.73 -74.44
CA GLN A 19 32.30 -30.19 -74.53
C GLN A 19 33.17 -30.72 -75.67
N LYS A 20 33.26 -29.99 -76.79
CA LYS A 20 34.17 -30.34 -77.89
C LYS A 20 35.63 -30.16 -77.49
N THR A 21 35.98 -29.06 -76.82
CA THR A 21 37.35 -28.81 -76.34
C THR A 21 37.81 -29.87 -75.33
N ILE A 22 36.92 -30.33 -74.44
CA ILE A 22 37.21 -31.42 -73.49
C ILE A 22 37.35 -32.77 -74.20
N ALA A 23 36.58 -33.03 -75.26
CA ALA A 23 36.72 -34.24 -76.06
C ALA A 23 38.04 -34.27 -76.86
N ASP A 24 38.43 -33.15 -77.45
CA ASP A 24 39.68 -33.03 -78.21
C ASP A 24 40.91 -33.20 -77.31
N LEU A 25 40.91 -32.61 -76.10
CA LEU A 25 41.96 -32.82 -75.10
C LEU A 25 42.06 -34.28 -74.63
N ARG A 26 40.92 -34.97 -74.45
CA ARG A 26 40.91 -36.42 -74.13
C ARG A 26 41.50 -37.25 -75.26
N ASN A 27 41.13 -36.98 -76.51
CA ASN A 27 41.68 -37.67 -77.68
C ASN A 27 43.20 -37.44 -77.85
N GLN A 28 43.69 -36.25 -77.50
CA GLN A 28 45.12 -35.91 -77.56
C GLN A 28 45.93 -36.64 -76.47
N LEU A 29 45.41 -36.72 -75.24
CA LEU A 29 45.98 -37.50 -74.14
C LEU A 29 46.01 -39.01 -74.45
N ASP A 30 44.92 -39.54 -75.00
CA ASP A 30 44.81 -40.96 -75.37
C ASP A 30 45.71 -41.33 -76.56
N SER A 31 46.01 -40.36 -77.43
CA SER A 31 46.99 -40.51 -78.51
C SER A 31 48.43 -40.52 -78.00
N GLN A 32 48.80 -39.59 -77.10
CA GLN A 32 50.12 -39.59 -76.45
C GLN A 32 50.33 -40.85 -75.60
N ARG A 33 49.28 -41.37 -74.94
CA ARG A 33 49.33 -42.63 -74.20
C ARG A 33 49.59 -43.82 -75.13
N LYS A 34 48.88 -43.93 -76.25
CA LYS A 34 49.10 -44.98 -77.26
C LYS A 34 50.47 -44.89 -77.95
N GLU A 35 51.04 -43.70 -78.08
CA GLU A 35 52.40 -43.50 -78.60
C GLU A 35 53.47 -43.92 -77.57
N THR A 36 53.24 -43.62 -76.28
CA THR A 36 54.09 -44.08 -75.17
C THR A 36 54.04 -45.61 -75.02
N ASP A 37 52.85 -46.20 -75.07
CA ASP A 37 52.65 -47.65 -75.04
C ASP A 37 53.33 -48.34 -76.24
N ARG A 38 53.25 -47.76 -77.45
CA ARG A 38 53.98 -48.27 -78.64
C ARG A 38 55.50 -48.24 -78.48
N LEU A 39 56.04 -47.20 -77.84
CA LEU A 39 57.48 -47.06 -77.57
C LEU A 39 57.96 -48.02 -76.47
N GLN A 40 57.12 -48.35 -75.47
CA GLN A 40 57.43 -49.43 -74.51
C GLN A 40 57.31 -50.83 -75.14
N GLN A 41 56.30 -51.05 -76.00
CA GLN A 41 56.04 -52.36 -76.61
C GLN A 41 57.05 -52.76 -77.69
N THR A 42 57.84 -51.80 -78.21
CA THR A 42 59.00 -52.07 -79.08
C THR A 42 60.30 -52.38 -78.33
N LEU A 43 60.35 -52.20 -77.01
CA LEU A 43 61.54 -52.47 -76.17
C LEU A 43 61.47 -53.77 -75.35
N TYR A 44 60.29 -54.42 -75.25
CA TYR A 44 60.06 -55.56 -74.36
C TYR A 44 59.42 -56.79 -75.05
N SER A 45 59.58 -56.97 -76.36
CA SER A 45 58.97 -58.09 -77.10
C SER A 45 59.90 -58.62 -78.19
N GLY A 46 61.01 -59.23 -77.77
CA GLY A 46 62.09 -59.68 -78.66
C GLY A 46 62.96 -60.82 -78.13
N GLU A 47 62.43 -61.72 -77.30
CA GLU A 47 63.13 -62.95 -76.91
C GLU A 47 62.33 -64.22 -77.25
N PHE A 48 62.92 -65.09 -78.07
CA PHE A 48 62.80 -66.53 -77.89
C PHE A 48 64.18 -67.16 -78.06
N SER A 49 64.69 -67.70 -76.95
CA SER A 49 65.98 -68.38 -76.85
C SER A 49 66.05 -69.65 -77.70
N ASN A 50 67.25 -70.03 -78.15
CA ASN A 50 67.68 -71.45 -78.17
C ASN A 50 69.20 -71.64 -78.40
N PHE A 51 69.87 -72.18 -77.38
CA PHE A 51 70.96 -73.17 -77.45
C PHE A 51 72.15 -73.01 -78.43
N LYS A 52 73.36 -72.70 -77.91
CA LYS A 52 74.36 -73.72 -77.46
C LYS A 52 75.70 -73.15 -76.95
N SER A 53 76.03 -73.50 -75.70
CA SER A 53 77.34 -73.89 -75.14
C SER A 53 78.69 -73.62 -75.87
N VAL A 54 79.62 -72.95 -75.13
CA VAL A 54 81.03 -73.39 -74.86
C VAL A 54 82.10 -73.18 -75.98
N PRO A 55 83.37 -72.75 -75.70
CA PRO A 55 83.91 -71.85 -74.65
C PRO A 55 85.16 -70.99 -75.08
N VAL A 56 85.91 -70.43 -74.10
CA VAL A 56 87.38 -70.11 -74.12
C VAL A 56 87.89 -68.85 -74.89
N SER A 57 88.07 -67.78 -74.09
CA SER A 57 89.35 -67.07 -73.80
C SER A 57 90.00 -66.02 -74.72
N HIS A 58 90.60 -65.05 -73.99
CA HIS A 58 91.77 -64.19 -74.27
C HIS A 58 91.64 -62.82 -74.97
N HIS A 59 92.28 -61.85 -74.28
CA HIS A 59 92.83 -60.57 -74.75
C HIS A 59 91.84 -59.51 -75.29
N SER A 60 91.95 -58.19 -75.07
CA SER A 60 92.65 -57.25 -74.16
C SER A 60 92.66 -55.91 -74.90
N GLY A 61 92.47 -54.76 -74.25
CA GLY A 61 92.84 -53.47 -74.86
C GLY A 61 91.83 -52.33 -74.77
N LEU A 62 92.05 -51.49 -73.76
CA LEU A 62 91.81 -50.04 -73.76
C LEU A 62 92.40 -49.35 -75.02
N PRO A 63 91.93 -48.15 -75.45
CA PRO A 63 92.33 -46.92 -74.74
C PRO A 63 91.29 -45.78 -74.64
N SER A 64 91.61 -44.89 -73.70
CA SER A 64 90.91 -43.65 -73.34
C SER A 64 91.42 -42.40 -74.07
N SER A 65 90.67 -41.31 -73.91
CA SER A 65 90.96 -39.94 -74.36
C SER A 65 92.32 -39.38 -73.92
N PRO A 66 92.75 -38.26 -74.54
CA PRO A 66 93.25 -37.15 -73.72
C PRO A 66 92.80 -35.74 -74.18
N SER A 67 92.94 -34.76 -73.28
CA SER A 67 92.74 -33.32 -73.56
C SER A 67 93.99 -32.50 -73.25
N LYS A 68 94.27 -31.51 -74.12
CA LYS A 68 95.00 -30.24 -73.93
C LYS A 68 96.12 -30.12 -72.86
N THR A 69 97.32 -29.81 -73.35
CA THR A 69 98.31 -28.78 -72.91
C THR A 69 99.63 -29.07 -73.66
N GLY A 70 100.56 -28.15 -73.95
CA GLY A 70 100.62 -26.69 -73.87
C GLY A 70 101.83 -26.22 -74.73
N PHE A 71 101.75 -25.04 -75.35
CA PHE A 71 102.76 -24.54 -76.31
C PHE A 71 103.75 -23.59 -75.63
N SER A 72 105.07 -23.85 -75.71
CA SER A 72 106.13 -22.81 -75.70
C SER A 72 107.54 -23.42 -75.86
N THR A 73 108.23 -23.09 -76.96
CA THR A 73 109.67 -22.77 -76.97
C THR A 73 110.06 -22.15 -78.31
N LEU A 74 110.72 -20.99 -78.24
CA LEU A 74 111.56 -20.39 -79.29
C LEU A 74 112.88 -21.22 -79.44
N PRO A 75 113.69 -21.13 -80.52
CA PRO A 75 114.03 -19.89 -81.23
C PRO A 75 114.13 -19.93 -82.76
N SER A 76 114.47 -18.77 -83.32
CA SER A 76 114.57 -18.49 -84.76
C SER A 76 115.98 -18.68 -85.33
N THR A 77 116.07 -18.55 -86.66
CA THR A 77 117.26 -18.26 -87.48
C THR A 77 118.39 -19.30 -87.54
N GLU A 78 118.42 -20.03 -88.66
CA GLU A 78 119.65 -20.12 -89.46
C GLU A 78 119.46 -19.40 -90.79
N LEU A 79 120.52 -18.72 -91.21
CA LEU A 79 120.64 -17.99 -92.48
C LEU A 79 121.22 -18.94 -93.53
N PHE A 80 120.72 -18.92 -94.77
CA PHE A 80 121.63 -18.99 -95.92
C PHE A 80 121.06 -18.26 -97.14
N SER A 81 121.76 -17.20 -97.54
CA SER A 81 121.49 -16.47 -98.79
C SER A 81 122.24 -17.11 -99.97
N ALA A 82 121.55 -17.09 -101.12
CA ALA A 82 122.09 -16.91 -102.47
C ALA A 82 123.31 -17.75 -102.95
N ARG A 83 123.09 -18.47 -104.06
CA ARG A 83 124.02 -18.38 -105.21
C ARG A 83 123.28 -18.37 -106.55
N ARG A 84 123.81 -17.57 -107.47
CA ARG A 84 123.36 -17.40 -108.86
C ARG A 84 123.99 -18.46 -109.79
N PRO A 85 123.50 -18.62 -111.05
CA PRO A 85 123.96 -19.63 -112.00
C PRO A 85 125.16 -19.16 -112.83
N VAL A 86 125.71 -20.06 -113.67
CA VAL A 86 125.93 -19.88 -115.13
C VAL A 86 126.54 -21.16 -115.74
N TYR A 87 126.20 -21.47 -117.00
CA TYR A 87 126.79 -22.51 -117.85
C TYR A 87 127.95 -21.96 -118.68
N ASP A 88 128.91 -22.79 -119.10
CA ASP A 88 129.59 -22.60 -120.40
C ASP A 88 129.99 -23.94 -121.06
N TYR A 89 130.51 -23.91 -122.30
CA TYR A 89 130.24 -24.90 -123.37
C TYR A 89 131.46 -25.75 -123.85
N ASN A 90 131.28 -27.10 -123.96
CA ASN A 90 131.75 -27.99 -125.09
C ASN A 90 133.29 -28.19 -125.38
N PRO A 91 133.78 -28.96 -126.40
CA PRO A 91 133.25 -30.17 -127.13
C PRO A 91 134.29 -31.32 -127.54
N GLN A 92 133.81 -32.39 -128.23
CA GLN A 92 134.49 -33.33 -129.21
C GLN A 92 135.35 -34.55 -128.73
N LEU A 93 135.59 -35.69 -129.46
CA LEU A 93 134.95 -36.44 -130.60
C LEU A 93 135.57 -37.88 -130.85
N PHE A 94 134.84 -38.74 -131.62
CA PHE A 94 135.30 -39.85 -132.52
C PHE A 94 135.75 -41.29 -132.06
N SER A 95 136.15 -42.17 -133.02
CA SER A 95 135.80 -43.62 -133.18
C SER A 95 136.85 -44.46 -133.96
N ALA A 96 136.89 -45.83 -133.87
CA ALA A 96 136.95 -46.81 -135.03
C ALA A 96 137.36 -48.33 -134.80
N ARG A 97 136.58 -49.25 -135.42
CA ARG A 97 136.76 -50.55 -136.19
C ARG A 97 137.93 -51.62 -136.11
N ARG A 98 137.50 -52.93 -136.12
CA ARG A 98 137.90 -54.17 -136.94
C ARG A 98 139.34 -54.78 -136.83
N PRO A 99 139.77 -55.90 -137.52
CA PRO A 99 139.11 -57.04 -138.29
C PRO A 99 139.55 -58.51 -137.86
N VAL A 100 138.93 -59.70 -138.18
CA VAL A 100 138.70 -60.61 -139.38
C VAL A 100 139.79 -61.73 -139.64
N TYR A 101 139.37 -62.89 -140.24
CA TYR A 101 140.10 -64.08 -140.83
C TYR A 101 140.35 -65.35 -139.95
N ASP A 102 140.34 -66.62 -140.42
CA ASP A 102 139.59 -67.31 -141.52
C ASP A 102 139.71 -68.87 -141.49
N TYR A 103 138.77 -69.56 -142.18
CA TYR A 103 138.83 -70.90 -142.85
C TYR A 103 139.52 -72.18 -142.25
N ASN A 104 138.71 -73.25 -142.08
CA ASN A 104 138.93 -74.72 -142.25
C ASN A 104 140.15 -75.47 -141.60
N PRO A 105 140.05 -76.79 -141.29
CA PRO A 105 138.92 -77.74 -141.20
C PRO A 105 138.87 -78.41 -139.79
N PRO A 106 138.27 -79.61 -139.53
CA PRO A 106 137.10 -80.26 -140.12
C PRO A 106 135.91 -80.42 -139.13
N SER A 107 134.71 -80.52 -139.71
CA SER A 107 133.56 -81.33 -139.24
C SER A 107 132.60 -80.89 -138.11
N HIS A 108 132.94 -80.13 -137.04
CA HIS A 108 131.98 -79.98 -135.91
C HIS A 108 131.85 -78.64 -135.12
N LEU A 109 132.57 -77.56 -135.44
CA LEU A 109 132.63 -76.35 -134.57
C LEU A 109 131.60 -75.22 -134.88
N GLU A 110 130.82 -75.33 -135.96
CA GLU A 110 130.09 -74.19 -136.55
C GLU A 110 128.89 -73.67 -135.72
N LYS A 111 128.37 -74.46 -134.77
CA LYS A 111 127.13 -74.10 -134.04
C LYS A 111 127.33 -72.98 -133.00
N ALA A 112 128.55 -72.76 -132.48
CA ALA A 112 128.76 -71.90 -131.30
C ALA A 112 128.95 -70.39 -131.61
N LEU A 113 129.39 -70.02 -132.81
CA LEU A 113 129.76 -68.63 -133.11
C LEU A 113 128.55 -67.71 -133.36
N LYS A 114 127.45 -68.28 -133.87
CA LYS A 114 126.27 -67.51 -134.28
C LYS A 114 125.58 -66.80 -133.11
N ASP A 115 125.54 -67.43 -131.95
CA ASP A 115 124.83 -66.95 -130.76
C ASP A 115 125.53 -65.74 -130.10
N SER A 116 126.82 -65.53 -130.34
CA SER A 116 127.60 -64.44 -129.71
C SER A 116 127.35 -63.06 -130.34
N GLN A 117 127.10 -63.00 -131.64
CA GLN A 117 126.94 -61.73 -132.38
C GLN A 117 125.65 -60.99 -131.97
N GLU A 118 124.59 -61.73 -131.65
CA GLU A 118 123.24 -61.21 -131.45
C GLU A 118 123.06 -60.49 -130.09
N GLN A 119 123.83 -60.88 -129.06
CA GLN A 119 123.82 -60.23 -127.74
C GLN A 119 124.31 -58.78 -127.76
N VAL A 120 125.31 -58.45 -128.58
CA VAL A 120 125.94 -57.11 -128.58
C VAL A 120 124.98 -56.04 -129.12
N THR A 121 124.14 -56.41 -130.10
CA THR A 121 123.11 -55.52 -130.65
C THR A 121 122.01 -55.20 -129.64
N ASP A 122 121.58 -56.18 -128.85
CA ASP A 122 120.50 -55.99 -127.88
C ASP A 122 120.93 -55.07 -126.72
N LEU A 123 122.17 -55.21 -126.22
CA LEU A 123 122.69 -54.37 -125.14
C LEU A 123 122.76 -52.87 -125.47
N ARG A 124 123.08 -52.51 -126.73
CA ARG A 124 123.10 -51.08 -127.14
C ARG A 124 121.71 -50.48 -127.21
N LYS A 125 120.73 -51.24 -127.67
CA LYS A 125 119.32 -50.82 -127.74
C LYS A 125 118.78 -50.51 -126.34
N ARG A 126 119.01 -51.43 -125.38
CA ARG A 126 118.64 -51.24 -123.96
C ARG A 126 119.27 -49.99 -123.33
N LEU A 127 120.52 -49.66 -123.67
CA LEU A 127 121.19 -48.48 -123.11
C LEU A 127 120.54 -47.17 -123.56
N GLN A 128 120.18 -47.05 -124.84
CA GLN A 128 119.53 -45.85 -125.35
C GLN A 128 118.10 -45.72 -124.81
N GLU A 129 117.33 -46.82 -124.80
CA GLU A 129 116.00 -46.88 -124.18
C GLU A 129 116.04 -46.39 -122.72
N ASN A 130 117.06 -46.80 -121.96
CA ASN A 130 117.24 -46.38 -120.57
C ASN A 130 117.71 -44.92 -120.38
N SER A 131 118.25 -44.27 -121.43
CA SER A 131 118.60 -42.84 -121.38
C SER A 131 117.40 -41.94 -121.67
N GLU A 132 116.52 -42.38 -122.57
CA GLU A 132 115.31 -41.64 -122.95
C GLU A 132 114.26 -41.69 -121.84
N THR A 133 114.11 -42.84 -121.15
CA THR A 133 113.29 -42.93 -119.93
C THR A 133 113.77 -42.00 -118.82
N PHE A 134 115.08 -41.86 -118.59
CA PHE A 134 115.60 -40.96 -117.54
C PHE A 134 115.24 -39.49 -117.76
N GLU A 135 115.43 -38.95 -118.97
CA GLU A 135 115.05 -37.56 -119.27
C GLU A 135 113.51 -37.39 -119.30
N GLN A 136 112.75 -38.41 -119.70
CA GLN A 136 111.29 -38.40 -119.59
C GLN A 136 110.84 -38.32 -118.12
N HIS A 137 111.43 -39.12 -117.23
CA HIS A 137 111.16 -39.09 -115.79
C HIS A 137 111.52 -37.71 -115.19
N LYS A 138 112.67 -37.14 -115.57
CA LYS A 138 113.12 -35.80 -115.10
C LYS A 138 112.17 -34.67 -115.52
N ARG A 139 111.56 -34.74 -116.71
CA ARG A 139 110.50 -33.80 -117.14
C ARG A 139 109.21 -34.02 -116.35
N GLN A 140 108.80 -35.27 -116.14
CA GLN A 140 107.64 -35.60 -115.29
C GLN A 140 107.80 -35.07 -113.86
N PHE A 141 108.98 -35.20 -113.25
CA PHE A 141 109.25 -34.66 -111.91
C PHE A 141 109.16 -33.13 -111.84
N ARG A 142 109.64 -32.41 -112.87
CA ARG A 142 109.49 -30.93 -112.91
C ARG A 142 108.04 -30.50 -113.07
N SER A 143 107.28 -31.15 -113.96
CA SER A 143 105.85 -30.87 -114.14
C SER A 143 105.09 -31.10 -112.84
N THR A 144 105.30 -32.26 -112.20
CA THR A 144 104.62 -32.59 -110.93
C THR A 144 105.02 -31.67 -109.78
N ILE A 145 106.27 -31.19 -109.70
CA ILE A 145 106.66 -30.20 -108.69
C ILE A 145 105.94 -28.86 -108.90
N GLU A 146 105.80 -28.38 -110.13
CA GLU A 146 105.13 -27.11 -110.41
C GLU A 146 103.60 -27.22 -110.19
N ASP A 147 103.00 -28.34 -110.61
CA ASP A 147 101.60 -28.69 -110.29
C ASP A 147 101.36 -28.76 -108.77
N LEU A 148 102.30 -29.32 -108.01
CA LEU A 148 102.22 -29.40 -106.55
C LEU A 148 102.34 -28.02 -105.88
N LYS A 149 103.19 -27.13 -106.37
CA LYS A 149 103.27 -25.74 -105.87
C LYS A 149 101.98 -24.97 -106.15
N ALA A 150 101.44 -25.07 -107.37
CA ALA A 150 100.18 -24.42 -107.73
C ALA A 150 99.02 -24.93 -106.85
N LYS A 151 98.93 -26.25 -106.65
CA LYS A 151 97.96 -26.88 -105.73
C LYS A 151 98.15 -26.43 -104.28
N LEU A 152 99.40 -26.29 -103.80
CA LEU A 152 99.69 -25.81 -102.45
C LEU A 152 99.24 -24.36 -102.28
N GLN A 153 99.59 -23.47 -103.22
CA GLN A 153 99.19 -22.06 -103.16
C GLN A 153 97.67 -21.88 -103.25
N GLN A 154 96.99 -22.66 -104.10
CA GLN A 154 95.53 -22.72 -104.15
C GLN A 154 94.93 -23.25 -102.84
N THR A 155 95.55 -24.26 -102.21
CA THR A 155 95.10 -24.80 -100.92
C THR A 155 95.24 -23.76 -99.79
N VAL A 156 96.34 -23.00 -99.76
CA VAL A 156 96.53 -21.90 -98.79
C VAL A 156 95.50 -20.79 -99.02
N SER A 157 95.31 -20.34 -100.27
CA SER A 157 94.30 -19.31 -100.59
C SER A 157 92.88 -19.75 -100.26
N ASN A 158 92.54 -21.04 -100.49
CA ASN A 158 91.25 -21.60 -100.13
C ASN A 158 91.07 -21.68 -98.61
N ARG A 159 92.11 -22.10 -97.87
CA ARG A 159 92.10 -22.12 -96.40
C ARG A 159 91.85 -20.72 -95.83
N ASP A 160 92.55 -19.72 -96.33
CA ASP A 160 92.48 -18.36 -95.79
C ASP A 160 91.12 -17.71 -96.11
N SER A 161 90.55 -17.96 -97.29
CA SER A 161 89.16 -17.61 -97.64
C SER A 161 88.13 -18.29 -96.72
N VAL A 162 88.32 -19.58 -96.39
CA VAL A 162 87.46 -20.30 -95.44
C VAL A 162 87.59 -19.73 -94.03
N LEU A 163 88.79 -19.31 -93.59
CA LEU A 163 88.98 -18.66 -92.29
C LEU A 163 88.27 -17.30 -92.21
N GLU A 164 88.36 -16.47 -93.25
CA GLU A 164 87.61 -15.20 -93.30
C GLU A 164 86.09 -15.43 -93.27
N LEU A 165 85.58 -16.40 -94.03
CA LEU A 165 84.16 -16.75 -94.02
C LEU A 165 83.71 -17.21 -92.63
N ARG A 166 84.49 -18.07 -91.97
CA ARG A 166 84.22 -18.51 -90.58
C ARG A 166 84.26 -17.36 -89.59
N GLN A 167 85.18 -16.41 -89.74
CA GLN A 167 85.26 -15.26 -88.84
C GLN A 167 84.07 -14.31 -89.02
N ARG A 168 83.68 -14.01 -90.27
CA ARG A 168 82.46 -13.22 -90.54
C ARG A 168 81.20 -13.94 -90.05
N GLU A 169 81.10 -15.24 -90.27
CA GLU A 169 80.02 -16.09 -89.73
C GLU A 169 79.95 -15.99 -88.20
N SER A 170 81.07 -16.13 -87.48
CA SER A 170 81.14 -15.97 -86.01
C SER A 170 80.65 -14.59 -85.57
N THR A 171 81.18 -13.50 -86.15
CA THR A 171 80.77 -12.14 -85.77
C THR A 171 79.29 -11.84 -86.07
N ASN A 172 78.73 -12.43 -87.13
CA ASN A 172 77.32 -12.32 -87.45
C ASN A 172 76.45 -13.12 -86.46
N GLN A 173 76.89 -14.32 -86.07
CA GLN A 173 76.23 -15.14 -85.05
C GLN A 173 76.27 -14.44 -83.68
N GLU A 174 77.40 -13.88 -83.26
CA GLU A 174 77.54 -13.09 -82.03
C GLU A 174 76.61 -11.86 -82.02
N SER A 175 76.55 -11.10 -83.12
CA SER A 175 75.63 -9.97 -83.27
C SER A 175 74.16 -10.41 -83.19
N MET A 176 73.81 -11.57 -83.77
CA MET A 176 72.47 -12.13 -83.70
C MET A 176 72.13 -12.60 -82.27
N ILE A 177 73.07 -13.26 -81.58
CA ILE A 177 72.91 -13.69 -80.19
C ILE A 177 72.66 -12.47 -79.30
N HIS A 178 73.42 -11.38 -79.43
CA HIS A 178 73.18 -10.16 -78.65
C HIS A 178 71.83 -9.51 -78.94
N LYS A 179 71.38 -9.47 -80.21
CA LYS A 179 70.04 -8.98 -80.56
C LYS A 179 68.93 -9.86 -79.96
N LEU A 180 69.09 -11.18 -79.99
CA LEU A 180 68.15 -12.12 -79.38
C LEU A 180 68.14 -11.99 -77.85
N GLN A 181 69.30 -11.89 -77.20
CA GLN A 181 69.40 -11.65 -75.75
C GLN A 181 68.74 -10.33 -75.34
N SER A 182 68.97 -9.24 -76.08
CA SER A 182 68.33 -7.95 -75.82
C SER A 182 66.81 -8.00 -76.02
N SER A 183 66.34 -8.69 -77.07
CA SER A 183 64.90 -8.90 -77.32
C SER A 183 64.25 -9.74 -76.21
N VAL A 184 64.88 -10.85 -75.80
CA VAL A 184 64.43 -11.68 -74.67
C VAL A 184 64.37 -10.87 -73.38
N HIS A 185 65.37 -10.03 -73.10
CA HIS A 185 65.37 -9.19 -71.90
C HIS A 185 64.22 -8.16 -71.92
N GLN A 186 64.03 -7.45 -73.03
CA GLN A 186 62.91 -6.50 -73.20
C GLN A 186 61.54 -7.18 -73.11
N LEU A 187 61.42 -8.42 -73.60
CA LEU A 187 60.21 -9.22 -73.45
C LEU A 187 60.00 -9.65 -72.00
N GLN A 188 61.05 -10.06 -71.28
CA GLN A 188 60.98 -10.38 -69.85
C GLN A 188 60.57 -9.18 -69.00
N GLU A 189 61.11 -7.98 -69.28
CA GLU A 189 60.69 -6.74 -68.62
C GLU A 189 59.22 -6.40 -68.90
N LYS A 190 58.77 -6.53 -70.17
CA LYS A 190 57.37 -6.32 -70.54
C LYS A 190 56.42 -7.32 -69.90
N CYS A 191 56.79 -8.61 -69.84
CA CYS A 191 56.02 -9.63 -69.15
C CYS A 191 55.89 -9.33 -67.66
N LYS A 192 56.99 -8.97 -66.98
CA LYS A 192 56.94 -8.57 -65.56
C LYS A 192 56.06 -7.35 -65.32
N ALA A 193 56.20 -6.29 -66.13
CA ALA A 193 55.37 -5.09 -66.01
C ALA A 193 53.88 -5.39 -66.28
N GLN A 194 53.58 -6.32 -67.20
CA GLN A 194 52.23 -6.78 -67.46
C GLN A 194 51.67 -7.64 -66.30
N GLU A 195 52.48 -8.52 -65.70
CA GLU A 195 52.13 -9.30 -64.51
C GLU A 195 51.85 -8.40 -63.31
N GLU A 196 52.68 -7.38 -63.05
CA GLU A 196 52.46 -6.39 -61.99
C GLU A 196 51.16 -5.58 -62.21
N ALA A 197 50.89 -5.15 -63.44
CA ALA A 197 49.64 -4.46 -63.78
C ALA A 197 48.41 -5.38 -63.66
N LEU A 198 48.52 -6.66 -64.00
CA LEU A 198 47.46 -7.65 -63.79
C LEU A 198 47.21 -7.92 -62.31
N LEU A 199 48.26 -7.99 -61.48
CA LEU A 199 48.13 -8.15 -60.03
C LEU A 199 47.48 -6.92 -59.37
N ASP A 200 47.83 -5.71 -59.77
CA ASP A 200 47.20 -4.47 -59.29
C ASP A 200 45.73 -4.36 -59.71
N THR A 201 45.41 -4.68 -60.97
CA THR A 201 44.01 -4.71 -61.43
C THR A 201 43.19 -5.81 -60.76
N ASN A 202 43.79 -6.98 -60.47
CA ASN A 202 43.11 -8.04 -59.73
C ASN A 202 42.82 -7.64 -58.27
N ARG A 203 43.78 -7.02 -57.57
CA ARG A 203 43.57 -6.46 -56.21
C ARG A 203 42.42 -5.45 -56.21
N LYS A 204 42.42 -4.50 -57.15
CA LYS A 204 41.32 -3.53 -57.31
C LYS A 204 39.98 -4.19 -57.60
N ASN A 205 39.97 -5.30 -58.34
CA ASN A 205 38.75 -6.06 -58.61
C ASN A 205 38.25 -6.84 -57.38
N GLU A 206 39.16 -7.38 -56.56
CA GLU A 206 38.85 -8.00 -55.26
C GLU A 206 38.28 -6.98 -54.27
N ASP A 207 38.91 -5.81 -54.15
CA ASP A 207 38.43 -4.69 -53.33
C ASP A 207 37.03 -4.22 -53.79
N ASN A 208 36.85 -3.96 -55.09
CA ASN A 208 35.54 -3.59 -55.65
C ASN A 208 34.47 -4.67 -55.42
N SER A 209 34.84 -5.96 -55.50
CA SER A 209 33.92 -7.08 -55.26
C SER A 209 33.50 -7.15 -53.79
N ARG A 210 34.45 -6.91 -52.87
CA ARG A 210 34.21 -6.81 -51.43
C ARG A 210 33.31 -5.61 -51.09
N ASP A 211 33.59 -4.44 -51.63
CA ASP A 211 32.80 -3.22 -51.37
C ASP A 211 31.39 -3.32 -51.95
N LYS A 212 31.24 -3.95 -53.13
CA LYS A 212 29.94 -4.32 -53.68
C LYS A 212 29.17 -5.25 -52.73
N TYR A 213 29.80 -6.33 -52.26
CA TYR A 213 29.16 -7.28 -51.34
C TYR A 213 28.72 -6.62 -50.02
N LEU A 214 29.55 -5.75 -49.45
CA LEU A 214 29.21 -4.97 -48.25
C LEU A 214 28.03 -4.03 -48.52
N SER A 215 28.02 -3.35 -49.68
CA SER A 215 26.94 -2.45 -50.09
C SER A 215 25.61 -3.18 -50.31
N GLU A 216 25.62 -4.32 -51.00
CA GLU A 216 24.45 -5.17 -51.20
C GLU A 216 23.91 -5.71 -49.87
N THR A 217 24.81 -6.12 -48.96
CA THR A 217 24.45 -6.57 -47.61
C THR A 217 23.79 -5.46 -46.79
N ALA A 218 24.34 -4.24 -46.81
CA ALA A 218 23.77 -3.08 -46.12
C ALA A 218 22.40 -2.68 -46.69
N ILE A 219 22.25 -2.65 -48.02
CA ILE A 219 20.96 -2.37 -48.69
C ILE A 219 19.91 -3.44 -48.30
N ASN A 220 20.30 -4.71 -48.21
CA ASN A 220 19.40 -5.78 -47.79
C ASN A 220 19.00 -5.67 -46.31
N GLN A 221 19.92 -5.31 -45.42
CA GLN A 221 19.61 -5.04 -44.01
C GLN A 221 18.63 -3.85 -43.86
N ILE A 222 18.87 -2.76 -44.58
CA ILE A 222 17.96 -1.59 -44.63
C ILE A 222 16.57 -2.03 -45.12
N ARG A 223 16.50 -2.84 -46.18
CA ARG A 223 15.23 -3.39 -46.70
C ARG A 223 14.47 -4.22 -45.65
N ILE A 224 15.17 -5.08 -44.90
CA ILE A 224 14.55 -5.91 -43.85
C ILE A 224 14.01 -5.00 -42.73
N LEU A 225 14.82 -4.09 -42.20
CA LEU A 225 14.41 -3.17 -41.12
C LEU A 225 13.23 -2.29 -41.52
N LEU A 226 13.25 -1.72 -42.72
CA LEU A 226 12.14 -0.92 -43.24
C LEU A 226 10.88 -1.77 -43.44
N GLY A 227 11.00 -3.01 -43.92
CA GLY A 227 9.89 -3.94 -44.05
C GLY A 227 9.27 -4.34 -42.71
N ASP A 228 10.08 -4.44 -41.64
CA ASP A 228 9.58 -4.68 -40.28
C ASP A 228 8.79 -3.50 -39.73
N VAL A 229 9.25 -2.27 -39.95
CA VAL A 229 8.52 -1.07 -39.52
C VAL A 229 7.26 -0.86 -40.39
N GLU A 230 7.34 -1.10 -41.70
CA GLU A 230 6.18 -1.06 -42.62
C GLU A 230 5.08 -2.05 -42.19
N ARG A 231 5.48 -3.27 -41.78
CA ARG A 231 4.56 -4.27 -41.19
C ARG A 231 3.94 -3.82 -39.87
N LYS A 232 4.73 -3.24 -38.95
CA LYS A 232 4.22 -2.73 -37.65
C LYS A 232 3.25 -1.56 -37.83
N ARG A 233 3.50 -0.69 -38.81
CA ARG A 233 2.67 0.46 -39.20
C ARG A 233 1.38 0.05 -39.93
N GLY A 234 1.35 -1.16 -40.52
CA GLY A 234 0.19 -1.72 -41.21
C GLY A 234 -0.15 -1.08 -42.56
N ARG A 235 0.68 -0.14 -43.06
CA ARG A 235 0.52 0.54 -44.35
C ARG A 235 1.86 0.96 -44.93
N ASN A 236 1.98 0.91 -46.26
CA ASN A 236 3.20 1.24 -46.99
C ASN A 236 3.63 2.71 -46.79
N TYR A 237 4.92 3.00 -46.93
CA TYR A 237 5.43 4.38 -46.86
C TYR A 237 5.00 5.27 -48.02
N PHE A 238 4.84 4.67 -49.20
CA PHE A 238 4.31 5.28 -50.43
C PHE A 238 3.27 4.34 -51.04
N ASP A 239 2.37 4.87 -51.88
CA ASP A 239 1.35 4.07 -52.60
C ASP A 239 1.94 3.16 -53.70
N ALA A 240 3.27 3.14 -53.84
CA ALA A 240 4.02 2.28 -54.75
C ALA A 240 4.25 0.87 -54.16
N ASP A 241 5.09 0.08 -54.83
CA ASP A 241 5.51 -1.25 -54.38
C ASP A 241 6.01 -1.25 -52.91
N PRO A 242 5.70 -2.31 -52.14
CA PRO A 242 6.16 -2.46 -50.75
C PRO A 242 7.70 -2.52 -50.69
N VAL A 243 8.26 -2.21 -49.52
CA VAL A 243 9.72 -2.13 -49.29
C VAL A 243 10.47 -3.38 -49.80
N SER A 244 9.87 -4.56 -49.73
CA SER A 244 10.47 -5.81 -50.22
C SER A 244 10.79 -5.82 -51.73
N LYS A 245 10.12 -4.99 -52.54
CA LYS A 245 10.26 -4.92 -54.01
C LYS A 245 10.93 -3.64 -54.53
N GLN A 246 11.06 -2.60 -53.70
CA GLN A 246 11.61 -1.31 -54.11
C GLN A 246 13.07 -1.41 -54.63
N VAL A 247 13.43 -0.63 -55.64
CA VAL A 247 14.84 -0.49 -56.06
C VAL A 247 15.66 0.29 -55.02
N PRO A 248 17.00 0.12 -54.95
CA PRO A 248 17.82 0.76 -53.92
C PRO A 248 17.65 2.28 -53.77
N GLY A 249 17.46 3.02 -54.87
CA GLY A 249 17.19 4.46 -54.81
C GLY A 249 15.86 4.81 -54.11
N MET A 250 14.82 3.99 -54.27
CA MET A 250 13.54 4.18 -53.57
C MET A 250 13.64 3.80 -52.08
N LEU A 251 14.49 2.84 -51.72
CA LEU A 251 14.75 2.51 -50.32
C LEU A 251 15.35 3.69 -49.54
N VAL A 252 16.13 4.56 -50.17
CA VAL A 252 16.68 5.78 -49.54
C VAL A 252 15.54 6.71 -49.13
N HIS A 253 14.62 7.03 -50.04
CA HIS A 253 13.46 7.88 -49.72
C HIS A 253 12.51 7.23 -48.71
N THR A 254 12.36 5.91 -48.75
CA THR A 254 11.59 5.18 -47.74
C THR A 254 12.27 5.20 -46.37
N LEU A 255 13.61 5.19 -46.31
CA LEU A 255 14.38 5.36 -45.08
C LEU A 255 14.25 6.79 -44.53
N GLU A 256 14.40 7.81 -45.38
CA GLU A 256 14.19 9.22 -45.02
C GLU A 256 12.78 9.43 -44.43
N ARG A 257 11.76 8.87 -45.09
CA ARG A 257 10.37 8.98 -44.62
C ARG A 257 10.13 8.24 -43.29
N CYS A 258 10.69 7.05 -43.14
CA CYS A 258 10.67 6.29 -41.89
C CYS A 258 11.29 7.11 -40.73
N LEU A 259 12.46 7.69 -40.94
CA LEU A 259 13.15 8.50 -39.93
C LEU A 259 12.38 9.79 -39.59
N GLN A 260 11.77 10.45 -40.57
CA GLN A 260 10.90 11.61 -40.34
C GLN A 260 9.68 11.24 -39.49
N GLU A 261 8.96 10.17 -39.83
CA GLU A 261 7.78 9.73 -39.06
C GLU A 261 8.16 9.30 -37.64
N LEU A 262 9.27 8.58 -37.46
CA LEU A 262 9.78 8.21 -36.13
C LEU A 262 10.23 9.43 -35.31
N THR A 263 10.78 10.47 -35.95
CA THR A 263 11.16 11.71 -35.26
C THR A 263 9.92 12.46 -34.79
N SER A 264 8.89 12.60 -35.64
CA SER A 264 7.60 13.19 -35.27
C SER A 264 6.92 12.42 -34.14
N GLU A 265 6.88 11.08 -34.18
CA GLU A 265 6.33 10.26 -33.10
C GLU A 265 7.11 10.42 -31.78
N ALA A 266 8.42 10.66 -31.84
CA ALA A 266 9.24 10.91 -30.66
C ALA A 266 8.97 12.30 -30.06
N GLU A 267 8.77 13.33 -30.90
CA GLU A 267 8.38 14.67 -30.47
C GLU A 267 6.98 14.70 -29.85
N ASP A 268 5.99 14.04 -30.47
CA ASP A 268 4.63 13.90 -29.93
C ASP A 268 4.63 13.19 -28.57
N ARG A 269 5.41 12.10 -28.43
CA ARG A 269 5.56 11.38 -27.15
C ARG A 269 6.27 12.22 -26.10
N LYS A 270 7.26 13.02 -26.50
CA LYS A 270 7.96 13.93 -25.59
C LYS A 270 7.02 15.00 -25.06
N GLN A 271 6.26 15.68 -25.93
CA GLN A 271 5.29 16.69 -25.50
C GLN A 271 4.26 16.09 -24.52
N LYS A 272 3.77 14.87 -24.79
CA LYS A 272 2.86 14.18 -23.87
C LYS A 272 3.49 13.82 -22.52
N VAL A 273 4.80 13.56 -22.46
CA VAL A 273 5.53 13.40 -21.20
C VAL A 273 5.65 14.74 -20.47
N ASP A 274 6.03 15.81 -21.16
CA ASP A 274 6.13 17.17 -20.60
C ASP A 274 4.77 17.63 -20.00
N ASP A 275 3.65 17.34 -20.70
CA ASP A 275 2.29 17.58 -20.23
C ASP A 275 1.96 16.80 -18.94
N LEU A 276 2.23 15.49 -18.93
CA LEU A 276 2.02 14.61 -17.76
C LEU A 276 2.92 14.98 -16.58
N GLU A 277 4.16 15.42 -16.81
CA GLU A 277 5.03 15.94 -15.75
C GLU A 277 4.47 17.23 -15.15
N SER A 278 3.85 18.09 -15.97
CA SER A 278 3.16 19.30 -15.49
C SER A 278 1.93 18.97 -14.64
N GLU A 279 1.15 17.94 -15.01
CA GLU A 279 0.00 17.44 -14.26
C GLU A 279 0.43 16.78 -12.94
N VAL A 280 1.47 15.95 -12.94
CA VAL A 280 2.05 15.38 -11.72
C VAL A 280 2.57 16.47 -10.79
N LYS A 281 3.12 17.56 -11.33
CA LYS A 281 3.60 18.71 -10.54
C LYS A 281 2.45 19.50 -9.92
N SER A 282 1.37 19.75 -10.66
CA SER A 282 0.18 20.44 -10.12
C SER A 282 -0.53 19.57 -9.07
N LEU A 283 -0.72 18.27 -9.32
CA LEU A 283 -1.28 17.33 -8.35
C LEU A 283 -0.44 17.24 -7.06
N LYS A 284 0.89 17.21 -7.16
CA LYS A 284 1.78 17.30 -5.98
C LYS A 284 1.61 18.60 -5.20
N GLN A 285 1.37 19.72 -5.88
CA GLN A 285 1.11 21.00 -5.23
C GLN A 285 -0.23 20.99 -4.50
N THR A 286 -1.30 20.50 -5.14
CA THR A 286 -2.62 20.33 -4.51
C THR A 286 -2.54 19.41 -3.28
N VAL A 287 -1.91 18.23 -3.41
CA VAL A 287 -1.72 17.30 -2.28
C VAL A 287 -0.89 17.93 -1.15
N SER A 288 0.06 18.82 -1.45
CA SER A 288 0.79 19.56 -0.42
C SER A 288 -0.09 20.60 0.29
N GLN A 289 -0.96 21.29 -0.44
CA GLN A 289 -1.93 22.26 0.10
C GLN A 289 -3.00 21.56 0.94
N ASP A 290 -3.53 20.41 0.47
CA ASP A 290 -4.47 19.56 1.20
C ASP A 290 -3.84 19.00 2.48
N LYS A 291 -2.56 18.61 2.43
CA LYS A 291 -1.82 18.19 3.63
C LYS A 291 -1.69 19.34 4.64
N GLU A 292 -1.42 20.56 4.20
CA GLU A 292 -1.34 21.74 5.08
C GLU A 292 -2.71 22.13 5.67
N SER A 293 -3.80 22.02 4.90
CA SER A 293 -5.15 22.29 5.41
C SER A 293 -5.58 21.21 6.42
N LEU A 294 -5.32 19.94 6.13
CA LEU A 294 -5.62 18.82 7.04
C LEU A 294 -4.82 18.90 8.35
N ILE A 295 -3.56 19.36 8.30
CA ILE A 295 -2.75 19.62 9.51
C ILE A 295 -3.36 20.74 10.36
N LYS A 296 -3.86 21.83 9.74
CA LYS A 296 -4.54 22.92 10.46
C LYS A 296 -5.85 22.44 11.09
N GLU A 297 -6.68 21.73 10.34
CA GLU A 297 -7.93 21.15 10.84
C GLU A 297 -7.68 20.18 12.01
N GLN A 298 -6.60 19.37 11.93
CA GLN A 298 -6.21 18.48 13.02
C GLN A 298 -5.73 19.25 14.27
N GLN A 299 -4.98 20.34 14.10
CA GLN A 299 -4.56 21.22 15.20
C GLN A 299 -5.73 21.94 15.86
N GLU A 300 -6.72 22.37 15.07
CA GLU A 300 -7.97 22.98 15.58
C GLU A 300 -8.78 21.96 16.39
N LYS A 301 -8.98 20.74 15.87
CA LYS A 301 -9.63 19.64 16.60
C LYS A 301 -8.89 19.25 17.88
N GLU A 302 -7.55 19.28 17.89
CA GLU A 302 -6.76 19.02 19.09
C GLU A 302 -6.94 20.15 20.14
N GLN A 303 -7.04 21.42 19.72
CA GLN A 303 -7.37 22.52 20.63
C GLN A 303 -8.81 22.44 21.16
N GLU A 304 -9.79 22.07 20.33
CA GLU A 304 -11.16 21.84 20.77
C GLU A 304 -11.25 20.67 21.75
N ALA A 305 -10.55 19.56 21.49
CA ALA A 305 -10.45 18.42 22.38
C ALA A 305 -9.78 18.79 23.72
N LEU A 306 -8.72 19.60 23.71
CA LEU A 306 -8.11 20.15 24.93
C LEU A 306 -9.05 21.10 25.69
N GLY A 307 -9.85 21.90 24.97
CA GLY A 307 -10.90 22.74 25.55
C GLY A 307 -12.01 21.92 26.22
N MET A 308 -12.49 20.87 25.54
CA MET A 308 -13.46 19.93 26.07
C MET A 308 -12.89 19.15 27.27
N TYR A 309 -11.63 18.70 27.20
CA TYR A 309 -10.96 18.02 28.31
C TYR A 309 -10.89 18.91 29.55
N ARG A 310 -10.45 20.17 29.42
CA ARG A 310 -10.47 21.14 30.52
C ARG A 310 -11.87 21.34 31.11
N LYS A 311 -12.91 21.41 30.27
CA LYS A 311 -14.30 21.52 30.71
C LYS A 311 -14.76 20.27 31.47
N ILE A 312 -14.45 19.07 30.97
CA ILE A 312 -14.74 17.80 31.63
C ILE A 312 -14.02 17.75 32.98
N THR A 313 -12.71 18.04 33.04
CA THR A 313 -11.95 18.08 34.31
C THR A 313 -12.58 19.06 35.31
N SER A 314 -12.98 20.27 34.87
CA SER A 314 -13.67 21.23 35.74
C SER A 314 -14.95 20.64 36.32
N MET A 315 -15.85 20.11 35.46
CA MET A 315 -17.10 19.49 35.90
C MET A 315 -16.84 18.28 36.81
N THR A 316 -15.85 17.42 36.52
CA THR A 316 -15.47 16.31 37.39
C THR A 316 -15.03 16.80 38.77
N THR A 317 -14.20 17.84 38.87
CA THR A 317 -13.78 18.40 40.17
C THR A 317 -14.92 19.09 40.93
N GLU A 318 -15.92 19.63 40.24
CA GLU A 318 -17.14 20.17 40.85
C GLU A 318 -18.04 19.04 41.36
N HIS A 319 -18.32 18.04 40.53
CA HIS A 319 -19.06 16.83 40.92
C HIS A 319 -18.39 16.09 42.09
N GLU A 320 -17.06 16.01 42.14
CA GLU A 320 -16.33 15.44 43.29
C GLU A 320 -16.51 16.25 44.58
N LYS A 321 -16.52 17.59 44.50
CA LYS A 321 -16.79 18.47 45.65
C LYS A 321 -18.23 18.29 46.12
N GLU A 322 -19.19 18.30 45.20
CA GLU A 322 -20.60 18.06 45.51
C GLU A 322 -20.80 16.69 46.16
N LEU A 323 -20.20 15.64 45.59
CA LEU A 323 -20.22 14.29 46.14
C LEU A 323 -19.61 14.23 47.54
N LYS A 324 -18.48 14.91 47.81
CA LYS A 324 -17.91 15.02 49.16
C LYS A 324 -18.88 15.68 50.13
N THR A 325 -19.49 16.82 49.79
CA THR A 325 -20.49 17.45 50.68
C THR A 325 -21.76 16.60 50.87
N ALA A 326 -22.15 15.80 49.87
CA ALA A 326 -23.25 14.87 49.96
C ALA A 326 -22.91 13.66 50.84
N LEU A 327 -21.68 13.13 50.74
CA LEU A 327 -21.14 12.09 51.61
C LEU A 327 -21.00 12.57 53.07
N GLU A 328 -20.61 13.81 53.31
CA GLU A 328 -20.58 14.41 54.65
C GLU A 328 -21.99 14.56 55.24
N ARG A 329 -22.95 15.04 54.45
CA ARG A 329 -24.37 15.08 54.85
C ARG A 329 -24.93 13.69 55.15
N ALA A 330 -24.65 12.71 54.29
CA ALA A 330 -25.03 11.31 54.51
C ALA A 330 -24.32 10.68 55.71
N SER A 331 -23.06 11.02 55.97
CA SER A 331 -22.30 10.59 57.15
C SER A 331 -22.88 11.15 58.43
N ASN A 332 -23.25 12.43 58.45
CA ASN A 332 -23.89 13.06 59.61
C ASN A 332 -25.31 12.50 59.86
N SER A 333 -26.09 12.26 58.80
CA SER A 333 -27.37 11.53 58.90
C SER A 333 -27.17 10.11 59.43
N ARG A 334 -26.18 9.36 58.91
CA ARG A 334 -25.82 8.03 59.43
C ARG A 334 -25.41 8.08 60.90
N LYS A 335 -24.64 9.06 61.36
CA LYS A 335 -24.31 9.22 62.80
C LYS A 335 -25.57 9.41 63.65
N GLN A 336 -26.54 10.21 63.18
CA GLN A 336 -27.84 10.36 63.86
C GLN A 336 -28.63 9.04 63.84
N THR A 337 -28.66 8.32 62.72
CA THR A 337 -29.27 6.97 62.63
C THR A 337 -28.59 5.98 63.57
N THR A 338 -27.25 5.95 63.65
CA THR A 338 -26.49 5.08 64.55
C THR A 338 -26.72 5.45 66.02
N GLN A 339 -26.89 6.74 66.33
CA GLN A 339 -27.26 7.19 67.68
C GLN A 339 -28.67 6.72 68.06
N LEU A 340 -29.65 6.83 67.15
CA LEU A 340 -31.00 6.29 67.35
C LEU A 340 -31.01 4.75 67.41
N GLN A 341 -30.23 4.07 66.57
CA GLN A 341 -30.05 2.62 66.62
C GLN A 341 -29.37 2.18 67.93
N SER A 342 -28.43 2.95 68.47
CA SER A 342 -27.84 2.66 69.79
C SER A 342 -28.86 2.83 70.90
N GLN A 343 -29.75 3.82 70.83
CA GLN A 343 -30.88 3.98 71.77
C GLN A 343 -31.88 2.82 71.65
N LEU A 344 -32.23 2.41 70.42
CA LEU A 344 -33.08 1.24 70.18
C LEU A 344 -32.41 -0.05 70.68
N ALA A 345 -31.13 -0.28 70.38
CA ALA A 345 -30.40 -1.45 70.85
C ALA A 345 -30.26 -1.53 72.38
N MET A 346 -30.22 -0.38 73.08
CA MET A 346 -30.29 -0.37 74.54
C MET A 346 -31.68 -0.76 75.06
N LEU A 347 -32.76 -0.32 74.40
CA LEU A 347 -34.13 -0.73 74.73
C LEU A 347 -34.40 -2.20 74.39
N GLU A 348 -33.99 -2.65 73.20
CA GLU A 348 -34.00 -4.05 72.77
C GLU A 348 -33.20 -4.91 73.74
N GLY A 349 -32.00 -4.49 74.16
CA GLY A 349 -31.20 -5.18 75.17
C GLY A 349 -31.89 -5.27 76.54
N GLN A 350 -32.65 -4.26 76.96
CA GLN A 350 -33.46 -4.32 78.18
C GLN A 350 -34.62 -5.32 78.04
N TYR A 351 -35.33 -5.32 76.90
CA TYR A 351 -36.38 -6.30 76.63
C TYR A 351 -35.82 -7.72 76.47
N GLU A 352 -34.69 -7.89 75.80
CA GLU A 352 -34.02 -9.18 75.60
C GLU A 352 -33.46 -9.71 76.92
N GLN A 353 -32.96 -8.86 77.82
CA GLN A 353 -32.60 -9.27 79.18
C GLN A 353 -33.83 -9.71 79.98
N GLN A 354 -34.97 -9.04 79.82
CA GLN A 354 -36.23 -9.45 80.44
C GLN A 354 -36.75 -10.77 79.86
N ILE A 355 -36.61 -11.00 78.55
CA ILE A 355 -36.93 -12.27 77.87
C ILE A 355 -35.98 -13.36 78.35
N LYS A 356 -34.66 -13.13 78.41
CA LYS A 356 -33.67 -14.08 78.93
C LYS A 356 -34.00 -14.53 80.35
N LEU A 357 -34.40 -13.62 81.24
CA LEU A 357 -34.85 -13.98 82.59
C LEU A 357 -36.13 -14.84 82.58
N LYS A 358 -37.01 -14.70 81.58
CA LYS A 358 -38.18 -15.58 81.40
C LYS A 358 -37.77 -16.93 80.80
N ASP A 359 -36.92 -16.95 79.79
CA ASP A 359 -36.40 -18.17 79.16
C ASP A 359 -35.54 -18.98 80.13
N GLU A 360 -34.79 -18.35 81.03
CA GLU A 360 -34.11 -19.01 82.15
C GLU A 360 -35.12 -19.71 83.08
N THR A 361 -36.22 -19.06 83.45
CA THR A 361 -37.28 -19.72 84.24
C THR A 361 -38.01 -20.82 83.46
N ILE A 362 -38.17 -20.69 82.15
CA ILE A 362 -38.79 -21.73 81.29
C ILE A 362 -37.84 -22.92 81.16
N THR A 363 -36.57 -22.70 80.82
CA THR A 363 -35.56 -23.76 80.68
C THR A 363 -35.27 -24.47 81.99
N GLU A 364 -35.36 -23.80 83.15
CA GLU A 364 -35.27 -24.46 84.46
C GLU A 364 -36.47 -25.41 84.71
N LEU A 365 -37.68 -25.01 84.28
CA LEU A 365 -38.88 -25.86 84.34
C LEU A 365 -38.83 -27.00 83.32
N GLU A 366 -38.40 -26.74 82.08
CA GLU A 366 -38.20 -27.75 81.04
C GLU A 366 -37.12 -28.76 81.42
N SER A 367 -36.03 -28.31 82.06
CA SER A 367 -34.98 -29.17 82.61
C SER A 367 -35.54 -30.11 83.67
N LYS A 368 -36.34 -29.60 84.62
CA LYS A 368 -37.03 -30.43 85.63
C LYS A 368 -37.97 -31.46 84.97
N VAL A 369 -38.73 -31.06 83.94
CA VAL A 369 -39.59 -31.98 83.16
C VAL A 369 -38.76 -33.00 82.38
N LYS A 370 -37.62 -32.61 81.82
CA LYS A 370 -36.71 -33.48 81.06
C LYS A 370 -36.07 -34.52 81.97
N LEU A 371 -35.55 -34.12 83.13
CA LEU A 371 -34.99 -35.03 84.13
C LEU A 371 -36.01 -36.07 84.59
N LEU A 372 -37.25 -35.67 84.87
CA LEU A 372 -38.34 -36.61 85.21
C LEU A 372 -38.68 -37.58 84.06
N LYS A 373 -38.63 -37.12 82.80
CA LYS A 373 -38.81 -37.99 81.61
C LYS A 373 -37.62 -38.92 81.38
N GLU A 374 -36.40 -38.46 81.67
CA GLU A 374 -35.17 -39.25 81.56
C GLU A 374 -35.13 -40.33 82.63
N GLU A 375 -35.42 -40.01 83.88
CA GLU A 375 -35.56 -40.98 84.98
C GLU A 375 -36.64 -42.04 84.67
N TYR A 376 -37.79 -41.62 84.15
CA TYR A 376 -38.85 -42.55 83.70
C TYR A 376 -38.37 -43.46 82.55
N ASN A 377 -37.69 -42.90 81.54
CA ASN A 377 -37.17 -43.66 80.40
C ASN A 377 -36.02 -44.59 80.79
N GLU A 378 -35.09 -44.16 81.65
CA GLU A 378 -34.01 -44.98 82.17
C GLU A 378 -34.56 -46.18 82.93
N ASN A 379 -35.54 -45.97 83.81
CA ASN A 379 -36.18 -47.06 84.52
C ASN A 379 -36.86 -48.03 83.53
N ARG A 380 -37.55 -47.51 82.49
CA ARG A 380 -38.12 -48.34 81.43
C ARG A 380 -37.06 -49.13 80.66
N ILE A 381 -35.91 -48.52 80.33
CA ILE A 381 -34.79 -49.15 79.62
C ILE A 381 -34.15 -50.25 80.47
N LYS A 382 -33.85 -49.97 81.75
CA LYS A 382 -33.30 -50.97 82.70
C LYS A 382 -34.23 -52.19 82.84
N TRP A 383 -35.54 -51.99 82.74
CA TRP A 383 -36.52 -53.10 82.70
C TRP A 383 -36.50 -53.87 81.39
N THR A 384 -36.37 -53.22 80.23
CA THR A 384 -36.28 -53.92 78.93
C THR A 384 -34.95 -54.66 78.76
N GLU A 385 -33.82 -54.04 79.08
CA GLU A 385 -32.48 -54.68 79.01
C GLU A 385 -32.41 -55.93 79.90
N LYS A 386 -33.00 -55.87 81.10
CA LYS A 386 -33.05 -57.02 82.01
C LYS A 386 -33.94 -58.16 81.49
N LYS A 387 -34.96 -57.85 80.68
CA LYS A 387 -35.75 -58.86 79.97
C LYS A 387 -34.95 -59.45 78.81
N ASP A 388 -34.37 -58.61 77.97
CA ASP A 388 -33.71 -59.04 76.74
C ASP A 388 -32.40 -59.82 77.04
N SER A 389 -31.71 -59.50 78.14
CA SER A 389 -30.59 -60.30 78.68
C SER A 389 -30.99 -61.74 79.06
N VAL A 390 -32.20 -61.94 79.59
CA VAL A 390 -32.73 -63.27 79.92
C VAL A 390 -33.10 -64.01 78.63
N ASP A 391 -33.69 -63.32 77.65
CA ASP A 391 -34.00 -63.89 76.34
C ASP A 391 -32.71 -64.28 75.57
N GLU A 392 -31.64 -63.47 75.61
CA GLU A 392 -30.37 -63.79 74.96
C GLU A 392 -29.61 -64.96 75.60
N THR A 393 -29.57 -65.03 76.93
CA THR A 393 -28.91 -66.16 77.63
C THR A 393 -29.62 -67.48 77.34
N LEU A 394 -30.96 -67.49 77.31
CA LEU A 394 -31.75 -68.64 76.88
C LEU A 394 -31.42 -69.06 75.43
N ASN A 395 -31.41 -68.10 74.51
CA ASN A 395 -31.10 -68.35 73.09
C ASN A 395 -29.66 -68.84 72.88
N SER A 396 -28.69 -68.40 73.68
CA SER A 396 -27.30 -68.88 73.56
C SER A 396 -27.16 -70.33 73.97
N VAL A 397 -27.71 -70.71 75.13
CA VAL A 397 -27.69 -72.11 75.60
C VAL A 397 -28.34 -73.04 74.57
N GLN A 398 -29.41 -72.59 73.91
CA GLN A 398 -30.09 -73.36 72.87
C GLN A 398 -29.26 -73.50 71.58
N ARG A 399 -28.49 -72.48 71.19
CA ARG A 399 -27.54 -72.53 70.06
C ARG A 399 -26.36 -73.46 70.34
N ASP A 400 -25.77 -73.37 71.53
CA ASP A 400 -24.59 -74.17 71.89
C ASP A 400 -24.92 -75.67 71.93
N LEU A 401 -26.10 -76.03 72.46
CA LEU A 401 -26.59 -77.41 72.49
C LEU A 401 -26.80 -78.00 71.09
N LEU A 402 -27.23 -77.18 70.11
CA LEU A 402 -27.29 -77.57 68.69
C LEU A 402 -25.90 -77.75 68.08
N LYS A 403 -24.97 -76.82 68.33
CA LYS A 403 -23.60 -76.85 67.80
C LYS A 403 -22.81 -78.07 68.29
N THR A 404 -22.90 -78.40 69.58
CA THR A 404 -22.26 -79.60 70.15
C THR A 404 -22.81 -80.90 69.54
N ARG A 405 -24.09 -80.93 69.13
CA ARG A 405 -24.64 -82.07 68.37
C ARG A 405 -24.04 -82.17 66.96
N SER A 406 -23.97 -81.07 66.21
CA SER A 406 -23.41 -81.11 64.84
C SER A 406 -21.91 -81.42 64.81
N GLU A 407 -21.12 -80.88 65.74
CA GLU A 407 -19.68 -81.14 65.81
C GLU A 407 -19.37 -82.61 66.12
N ARG A 408 -20.15 -83.24 67.01
CA ARG A 408 -20.03 -84.68 67.31
C ARG A 408 -20.37 -85.54 66.09
N ASP A 409 -21.41 -85.21 65.33
CA ASP A 409 -21.79 -85.95 64.13
C ASP A 409 -20.78 -85.74 62.98
N GLU A 410 -20.15 -84.56 62.90
CA GLU A 410 -19.08 -84.28 61.91
C GLU A 410 -17.76 -84.99 62.27
N ALA A 411 -17.39 -85.05 63.55
CA ALA A 411 -16.21 -85.78 64.01
C ALA A 411 -16.27 -87.27 63.64
N VAL A 412 -17.43 -87.91 63.82
CA VAL A 412 -17.67 -89.31 63.42
C VAL A 412 -17.50 -89.51 61.91
N ARG A 413 -17.98 -88.57 61.07
CA ARG A 413 -17.77 -88.64 59.60
C ARG A 413 -16.30 -88.44 59.20
N LYS A 414 -15.58 -87.54 59.88
CA LYS A 414 -14.15 -87.27 59.63
C LYS A 414 -13.27 -88.47 60.02
N GLN A 415 -13.58 -89.15 61.10
CA GLN A 415 -12.86 -90.37 61.49
C GLN A 415 -12.98 -91.44 60.39
N ALA A 416 -14.19 -91.75 59.94
CA ALA A 416 -14.42 -92.76 58.89
C ALA A 416 -13.74 -92.41 57.54
N THR A 417 -13.63 -91.13 57.19
CA THR A 417 -12.92 -90.70 55.97
C THR A 417 -11.39 -90.70 56.12
N LEU A 418 -10.85 -90.50 57.33
CA LEU A 418 -9.42 -90.61 57.59
C LEU A 418 -8.95 -92.07 57.60
N GLU A 419 -9.73 -92.99 58.19
CA GLU A 419 -9.44 -94.43 58.17
C GLU A 419 -9.32 -94.96 56.72
N SER A 420 -10.27 -94.59 55.84
CA SER A 420 -10.21 -94.94 54.41
C SER A 420 -9.00 -94.34 53.68
N LYS A 421 -8.60 -93.10 53.99
CA LYS A 421 -7.41 -92.47 53.39
C LYS A 421 -6.08 -93.08 53.84
N CYS A 422 -6.00 -93.58 55.07
CA CYS A 422 -4.81 -94.27 55.56
C CYS A 422 -4.56 -95.57 54.79
N GLU A 423 -5.60 -96.38 54.52
CA GLU A 423 -5.46 -97.59 53.70
C GLU A 423 -5.01 -97.29 52.26
N GLU A 424 -5.51 -96.20 51.66
CA GLU A 424 -5.15 -95.81 50.29
C GLU A 424 -3.70 -95.30 50.20
N LEU A 425 -3.26 -94.47 51.14
CA LEU A 425 -1.87 -94.01 51.21
C LEU A 425 -0.88 -95.17 51.44
N GLN A 426 -1.26 -96.17 52.24
CA GLN A 426 -0.40 -97.34 52.49
C GLN A 426 -0.21 -98.23 51.25
N LYS A 427 -1.21 -98.29 50.35
CA LYS A 427 -1.10 -98.90 49.01
C LYS A 427 -0.27 -98.05 48.03
N ASN A 428 -0.33 -96.73 48.13
CA ASN A 428 0.44 -95.84 47.25
C ASN A 428 1.93 -95.81 47.61
N VAL A 429 2.28 -95.83 48.90
CA VAL A 429 3.68 -95.93 49.36
C VAL A 429 4.33 -97.23 48.90
N THR A 430 3.62 -98.36 48.95
CA THR A 430 4.17 -99.65 48.49
C THR A 430 4.41 -99.70 46.98
N ARG A 431 3.60 -99.01 46.16
CA ARG A 431 3.85 -98.84 44.70
C ARG A 431 4.98 -97.87 44.40
N ALA A 432 5.02 -96.71 45.04
CA ALA A 432 6.08 -95.72 44.81
C ALA A 432 7.47 -96.27 45.16
N ASN A 433 7.56 -97.16 46.16
CA ASN A 433 8.81 -97.79 46.55
C ASN A 433 9.30 -98.85 45.53
N THR A 434 8.39 -99.55 44.83
CA THR A 434 8.78 -100.44 43.73
C THR A 434 9.22 -99.67 42.49
N ASP A 435 8.58 -98.53 42.20
CA ASP A 435 8.93 -97.70 41.04
C ASP A 435 10.29 -96.99 41.25
N TYR A 436 10.57 -96.50 42.46
CA TYR A 436 11.84 -95.84 42.82
C TYR A 436 13.06 -96.75 42.67
N GLU A 437 13.03 -97.99 43.17
CA GLU A 437 14.15 -98.93 42.99
C GLU A 437 14.32 -99.35 41.50
N SER A 438 13.26 -99.29 40.70
CA SER A 438 13.35 -99.57 39.26
C SER A 438 14.06 -98.45 38.47
N GLU A 439 13.79 -97.18 38.77
CA GLU A 439 14.47 -96.04 38.11
C GLU A 439 15.90 -95.83 38.63
N LYS A 440 16.14 -96.05 39.93
CA LYS A 440 17.49 -95.98 40.51
C LYS A 440 18.48 -96.93 39.81
N LYS A 441 18.01 -98.12 39.41
CA LYS A 441 18.78 -99.07 38.61
C LYS A 441 19.01 -98.56 37.18
N ARG A 442 17.95 -98.10 36.51
CA ARG A 442 17.96 -97.59 35.14
C ARG A 442 18.86 -96.36 34.94
N ASN A 443 18.95 -95.48 35.93
CA ASN A 443 19.82 -94.30 35.88
C ASN A 443 21.32 -94.64 36.04
N SER A 444 21.67 -95.69 36.81
CA SER A 444 23.07 -96.18 36.85
C SER A 444 23.52 -96.84 35.54
N GLU A 445 22.61 -97.55 34.86
CA GLU A 445 22.87 -98.21 33.58
C GLU A 445 23.10 -97.21 32.41
N LEU A 446 22.69 -95.95 32.58
CA LEU A 446 22.94 -94.87 31.62
C LEU A 446 24.32 -94.23 31.79
N GLN A 447 24.74 -93.95 33.03
CA GLN A 447 26.08 -93.38 33.30
C GLN A 447 27.22 -94.33 32.89
N GLN A 448 27.01 -95.65 32.98
CA GLN A 448 27.98 -96.64 32.51
C GLN A 448 28.14 -96.63 30.98
N LYS A 449 27.05 -96.47 30.23
CA LYS A 449 27.08 -96.40 28.75
C LYS A 449 27.79 -95.15 28.22
N GLU A 450 27.72 -94.05 28.96
CA GLU A 450 28.42 -92.80 28.58
C GLU A 450 29.95 -92.94 28.75
N THR A 451 30.41 -93.71 29.74
CA THR A 451 31.84 -94.07 29.85
C THR A 451 32.29 -95.08 28.79
N GLU A 452 31.44 -96.04 28.39
CA GLU A 452 31.78 -97.04 27.37
C GLU A 452 31.93 -96.45 25.96
N LEU A 453 31.24 -95.34 25.65
CA LEU A 453 31.37 -94.65 24.36
C LEU A 453 32.72 -93.91 24.22
N ARG A 454 33.31 -93.42 25.32
CA ARG A 454 34.68 -92.87 25.31
C ARG A 454 35.75 -93.95 25.07
N VAL A 455 35.52 -95.18 25.53
CA VAL A 455 36.44 -96.32 25.30
C VAL A 455 36.34 -96.87 23.86
N ARG A 456 35.14 -96.83 23.26
CA ARG A 456 34.96 -97.22 21.85
C ARG A 456 35.64 -96.29 20.84
N GLN A 457 35.96 -95.06 21.23
CA GLN A 457 36.70 -94.12 20.39
C GLN A 457 38.19 -94.50 20.30
N THR A 458 38.80 -94.94 21.40
CA THR A 458 40.19 -95.43 21.45
C THR A 458 40.41 -96.79 20.74
N ASP A 459 39.37 -97.63 20.61
CA ASP A 459 39.48 -98.93 19.94
C ASP A 459 39.46 -98.89 18.39
N LEU A 460 39.17 -97.74 17.78
CA LEU A 460 39.32 -97.56 16.33
C LEU A 460 40.74 -97.17 15.93
N GLU A 461 41.52 -96.59 16.84
CA GLU A 461 42.93 -96.24 16.62
C GLU A 461 43.85 -97.48 16.72
N ASN A 462 43.51 -98.44 17.59
CA ASN A 462 44.26 -99.70 17.73
C ASN A 462 44.16 -100.65 16.52
N LYS A 463 43.18 -100.47 15.62
CA LYS A 463 43.10 -101.26 14.36
C LYS A 463 44.15 -100.87 13.31
N LEU A 464 44.95 -99.86 13.60
CA LEU A 464 46.11 -99.46 12.81
C LEU A 464 47.39 -100.26 13.19
N ASP A 465 47.47 -100.77 14.43
CA ASP A 465 48.65 -101.46 14.98
C ASP A 465 48.90 -102.85 14.34
N ASP A 466 47.85 -103.58 13.99
CA ASP A 466 47.97 -104.93 13.43
C ASP A 466 48.52 -104.98 11.99
N LYS A 467 48.81 -103.83 11.36
CA LYS A 467 49.58 -103.77 10.10
C LYS A 467 51.10 -103.67 10.30
N GLN A 468 51.58 -103.47 11.52
CA GLN A 468 53.01 -103.31 11.83
C GLN A 468 53.79 -104.65 11.90
N LYS A 469 53.12 -105.82 11.88
CA LYS A 469 53.71 -107.13 12.23
C LYS A 469 54.13 -108.01 11.04
N ASP A 470 53.76 -107.68 9.80
CA ASP A 470 54.06 -108.51 8.60
C ASP A 470 55.44 -108.24 7.96
N VAL A 471 56.11 -107.13 8.31
CA VAL A 471 57.32 -106.65 7.60
C VAL A 471 58.61 -107.32 8.08
N ASP A 472 58.74 -107.65 9.37
CA ASP A 472 59.99 -108.12 9.98
C ASP A 472 60.45 -109.55 9.57
N ARG A 473 59.72 -110.23 8.68
CA ARG A 473 59.91 -111.66 8.38
C ARG A 473 60.94 -111.96 7.27
N LEU A 474 61.27 -111.01 6.39
CA LEU A 474 61.97 -111.31 5.12
C LEU A 474 63.51 -111.14 5.14
N ASP A 475 64.09 -110.38 6.07
CA ASP A 475 65.51 -109.97 6.02
C ASP A 475 66.55 -111.06 6.36
N LYS A 476 66.16 -112.26 6.82
CA LYS A 476 67.10 -113.26 7.37
C LYS A 476 67.63 -114.34 6.41
N MET A 477 67.24 -114.35 5.13
CA MET A 477 67.54 -115.46 4.22
C MET A 477 68.79 -115.32 3.31
N LEU A 478 69.52 -114.20 3.36
CA LEU A 478 70.48 -113.84 2.29
C LEU A 478 71.90 -114.44 2.38
N GLU A 479 72.33 -114.98 3.53
CA GLU A 479 73.77 -114.98 3.89
C GLU A 479 74.60 -116.24 3.53
N LEU A 480 74.02 -117.34 3.03
CA LEU A 480 74.65 -118.68 3.15
C LEU A 480 75.22 -119.40 1.90
N VAL A 481 75.18 -118.86 0.67
CA VAL A 481 75.38 -119.66 -0.58
C VAL A 481 76.74 -119.44 -1.30
N LYS A 482 77.73 -118.78 -0.69
CA LYS A 482 78.75 -118.02 -1.46
C LYS A 482 80.13 -118.65 -1.78
N GLN A 483 80.47 -119.92 -1.45
CA GLN A 483 81.91 -120.26 -1.23
C GLN A 483 82.66 -121.42 -1.96
N GLU A 484 82.08 -122.45 -2.60
CA GLU A 484 82.80 -123.76 -2.66
C GLU A 484 83.45 -124.30 -3.98
N CYS A 485 83.34 -123.67 -5.16
CA CYS A 485 83.51 -124.44 -6.44
C CYS A 485 84.86 -124.37 -7.25
N ASN A 486 85.95 -123.73 -6.80
CA ASN A 486 86.89 -123.09 -7.76
C ASN A 486 88.28 -123.75 -8.08
N THR A 487 88.61 -125.01 -7.73
CA THR A 487 90.06 -125.39 -7.55
C THR A 487 90.69 -126.57 -8.31
N GLN A 488 90.01 -127.40 -9.12
CA GLN A 488 90.62 -128.67 -9.63
C GLN A 488 91.18 -128.72 -11.07
N VAL A 489 91.11 -127.65 -11.88
CA VAL A 489 91.32 -127.75 -13.35
C VAL A 489 92.79 -127.91 -13.82
N ASN A 490 93.79 -127.52 -13.03
CA ASN A 490 95.13 -127.16 -13.54
C ASN A 490 96.09 -128.29 -13.99
N GLN A 491 95.73 -129.58 -13.93
CA GLN A 491 96.72 -130.68 -14.10
C GLN A 491 96.95 -131.24 -15.52
N LYS A 492 96.16 -130.86 -16.54
CA LYS A 492 96.23 -131.49 -17.88
C LYS A 492 97.15 -130.81 -18.92
N ILE A 493 97.93 -129.81 -18.51
CA ILE A 493 98.57 -128.85 -19.43
C ILE A 493 99.77 -129.43 -20.23
N ASN A 494 100.63 -130.23 -19.59
CA ASN A 494 102.02 -130.42 -20.08
C ASN A 494 102.25 -131.45 -21.22
N PHE A 495 101.23 -132.16 -21.71
CA PHE A 495 101.44 -133.19 -22.76
C PHE A 495 101.25 -132.68 -24.19
N ALA A 496 100.43 -131.64 -24.40
CA ALA A 496 100.05 -131.18 -25.75
C ALA A 496 101.14 -130.35 -26.45
N GLU A 497 102.05 -129.71 -25.71
CA GLU A 497 103.03 -128.73 -26.22
C GLU A 497 103.99 -129.27 -27.29
N ARG A 498 104.21 -130.59 -27.37
CA ARG A 498 105.04 -131.19 -28.44
C ARG A 498 104.31 -131.36 -29.78
N GLN A 499 102.98 -131.41 -29.78
CA GLN A 499 102.17 -131.51 -31.02
C GLN A 499 101.87 -130.13 -31.63
N GLU A 500 101.98 -129.06 -30.84
CA GLU A 500 101.74 -127.69 -31.27
C GLU A 500 102.74 -127.19 -32.32
N ARG A 501 104.01 -127.62 -32.28
CA ARG A 501 105.05 -127.08 -33.18
C ARG A 501 104.83 -127.35 -34.67
N GLU A 502 104.09 -128.40 -35.03
CA GLU A 502 103.73 -128.70 -36.42
C GLU A 502 102.44 -127.98 -36.82
N ARG A 503 101.49 -127.80 -35.87
CA ARG A 503 100.32 -126.93 -36.06
C ARG A 503 100.73 -125.48 -36.34
N HIS A 504 101.74 -124.96 -35.65
CA HIS A 504 102.14 -123.55 -35.74
C HIS A 504 102.48 -123.07 -37.16
N PHE A 505 102.95 -123.94 -38.07
CA PHE A 505 103.27 -123.51 -39.45
C PHE A 505 101.98 -123.23 -40.26
N ASP A 506 101.01 -124.15 -40.22
CA ASP A 506 99.68 -123.94 -40.81
C ASP A 506 98.92 -122.81 -40.09
N GLN A 507 99.14 -122.66 -38.79
CA GLN A 507 98.59 -121.58 -37.97
C GLN A 507 99.12 -120.21 -38.40
N ILE A 508 100.42 -120.07 -38.71
CA ILE A 508 101.01 -118.83 -39.24
C ILE A 508 100.45 -118.48 -40.62
N SER A 509 100.26 -119.47 -41.51
CA SER A 509 99.63 -119.26 -42.82
C SER A 509 98.19 -118.75 -42.69
N ASN A 510 97.41 -119.39 -41.81
CA ASN A 510 96.02 -119.00 -41.51
C ASN A 510 95.94 -117.63 -40.79
N LEU A 511 96.86 -117.33 -39.87
CA LEU A 511 96.97 -116.02 -39.22
C LEU A 511 97.37 -114.91 -40.20
N THR A 512 98.15 -115.22 -41.24
CA THR A 512 98.55 -114.24 -42.26
C THR A 512 97.37 -113.86 -43.16
N SER A 513 96.53 -114.83 -43.57
CA SER A 513 95.30 -114.53 -44.33
C SER A 513 94.25 -113.82 -43.46
N GLN A 514 94.13 -114.20 -42.19
CA GLN A 514 93.28 -113.50 -41.21
C GLN A 514 93.76 -112.06 -40.94
N LEU A 515 95.07 -111.82 -40.82
CA LEU A 515 95.62 -110.47 -40.71
C LEU A 515 95.26 -109.62 -41.92
N SER A 516 95.40 -110.14 -43.15
CA SER A 516 94.96 -109.43 -44.36
C SER A 516 93.47 -109.08 -44.30
N SER A 517 92.61 -110.02 -43.91
CA SER A 517 91.16 -109.80 -43.79
C SER A 517 90.80 -108.80 -42.66
N ILE A 518 91.53 -108.82 -41.55
CA ILE A 518 91.34 -107.90 -40.43
C ILE A 518 91.83 -106.50 -40.80
N THR A 519 92.97 -106.36 -41.48
CA THR A 519 93.46 -105.07 -42.00
C THR A 519 92.46 -104.45 -42.97
N GLU A 520 91.89 -105.24 -43.89
CA GLU A 520 90.89 -104.77 -44.84
C GLU A 520 89.57 -104.37 -44.15
N LYS A 521 89.13 -105.12 -43.12
CA LYS A 521 87.99 -104.75 -42.25
C LYS A 521 88.26 -103.49 -41.43
N CYS A 522 89.45 -103.32 -40.85
CA CYS A 522 89.83 -102.12 -40.10
C CYS A 522 89.83 -100.87 -40.99
N ASN A 523 90.30 -100.98 -42.24
CA ASN A 523 90.24 -99.88 -43.21
C ASN A 523 88.78 -99.52 -43.55
N ARG A 524 87.92 -100.52 -43.73
CA ARG A 524 86.49 -100.33 -44.04
C ARG A 524 85.73 -99.69 -42.87
N LEU A 525 85.94 -100.19 -41.64
CA LEU A 525 85.39 -99.62 -40.41
C LEU A 525 85.91 -98.20 -40.11
N SER A 526 87.16 -97.88 -40.49
CA SER A 526 87.71 -96.54 -40.34
C SER A 526 87.01 -95.54 -41.28
N LEU A 527 86.75 -95.93 -42.54
CA LEU A 527 86.02 -95.10 -43.49
C LEU A 527 84.55 -94.89 -43.05
N GLU A 528 83.93 -95.94 -42.51
CA GLU A 528 82.56 -95.91 -41.97
C GLU A 528 82.47 -95.05 -40.70
N LEU A 529 83.48 -95.07 -39.82
CA LEU A 529 83.59 -94.15 -38.68
C LEU A 529 83.72 -92.69 -39.11
N GLU A 530 84.48 -92.41 -40.17
CA GLU A 530 84.68 -91.05 -40.66
C GLU A 530 83.41 -90.50 -41.35
N LEU A 531 82.67 -91.34 -42.08
CA LEU A 531 81.33 -91.04 -42.58
C LEU A 531 80.35 -90.74 -41.42
N ASN A 532 80.25 -91.63 -40.42
CA ASN A 532 79.40 -91.43 -39.25
C ASN A 532 79.77 -90.15 -38.46
N ARG A 533 81.06 -89.78 -38.39
CA ARG A 533 81.50 -88.49 -37.81
C ARG A 533 81.00 -87.29 -38.61
N SER A 534 81.05 -87.37 -39.94
CA SER A 534 80.56 -86.30 -40.82
C SER A 534 79.05 -86.10 -40.69
N GLU A 535 78.27 -87.20 -40.64
CA GLU A 535 76.82 -87.15 -40.43
C GLU A 535 76.46 -86.62 -39.04
N ASN A 536 77.16 -87.06 -37.99
CA ASN A 536 76.96 -86.56 -36.62
C ASN A 536 77.25 -85.05 -36.50
N ASN A 537 78.26 -84.54 -37.20
CA ASN A 537 78.55 -83.11 -37.26
C ASN A 537 77.47 -82.33 -38.02
N ASN A 538 76.92 -82.88 -39.12
CA ASN A 538 75.80 -82.27 -39.84
C ASN A 538 74.54 -82.21 -38.96
N LEU A 539 74.18 -83.32 -38.30
CA LEU A 539 73.04 -83.38 -37.38
C LEU A 539 73.18 -82.41 -36.20
N LYS A 540 74.39 -82.22 -35.66
CA LYS A 540 74.65 -81.19 -34.63
C LYS A 540 74.43 -79.77 -35.13
N LYS A 541 74.75 -79.50 -36.40
CA LYS A 541 74.53 -78.19 -37.03
C LYS A 541 73.04 -77.94 -37.26
N GLU A 542 72.30 -78.93 -37.79
CA GLU A 542 70.85 -78.87 -37.92
C GLU A 542 70.15 -78.71 -36.55
N TYR A 543 70.65 -79.38 -35.51
CA TYR A 543 70.16 -79.23 -34.13
C TYR A 543 70.34 -77.79 -33.62
N HIS A 544 71.52 -77.18 -33.80
CA HIS A 544 71.74 -75.77 -33.43
C HIS A 544 70.84 -74.82 -34.24
N GLU A 545 70.80 -74.98 -35.56
CA GLU A 545 69.94 -74.14 -36.42
C GLU A 545 68.44 -74.30 -36.10
N THR A 546 68.01 -75.46 -35.58
CA THR A 546 66.63 -75.69 -35.11
C THR A 546 66.41 -75.10 -33.72
N SER A 547 67.41 -75.19 -32.83
CA SER A 547 67.39 -74.57 -31.50
C SER A 547 67.32 -73.04 -31.58
N ASP A 548 68.12 -72.42 -32.45
CA ASP A 548 68.13 -70.96 -32.66
C ASP A 548 66.79 -70.47 -33.24
N LYS A 549 66.18 -71.25 -34.14
CA LYS A 549 64.83 -70.97 -34.66
C LYS A 549 63.78 -71.11 -33.56
N TYR A 550 63.88 -72.12 -32.69
CA TYR A 550 62.98 -72.29 -31.55
C TYR A 550 63.09 -71.12 -30.57
N GLU A 551 64.31 -70.66 -30.25
CA GLU A 551 64.52 -69.53 -29.34
C GLU A 551 64.04 -68.20 -29.95
N SER A 552 64.23 -68.00 -31.26
CA SER A 552 63.66 -66.85 -31.97
C SER A 552 62.12 -66.87 -31.98
N LEU A 553 61.50 -68.04 -32.17
CA LEU A 553 60.05 -68.24 -32.05
C LEU A 553 59.55 -68.03 -30.60
N LYS A 554 60.32 -68.44 -29.60
CA LYS A 554 60.06 -68.22 -28.18
C LYS A 554 59.99 -66.74 -27.85
N ILE A 555 61.00 -65.97 -28.27
CA ILE A 555 61.06 -64.51 -28.08
C ILE A 555 59.89 -63.80 -28.80
N GLN A 556 59.56 -64.22 -30.02
CA GLN A 556 58.39 -63.67 -30.74
C GLN A 556 57.06 -64.00 -30.03
N PHE A 557 56.91 -65.23 -29.52
CA PHE A 557 55.73 -65.61 -28.74
C PHE A 557 55.60 -64.80 -27.46
N ASP A 558 56.69 -64.63 -26.70
CA ASP A 558 56.69 -63.85 -25.46
C ASP A 558 56.40 -62.35 -25.74
N SER A 559 56.87 -61.80 -26.87
CA SER A 559 56.52 -60.46 -27.34
C SER A 559 55.02 -60.33 -27.65
N ILE A 560 54.45 -61.27 -28.41
CA ILE A 560 53.01 -61.29 -28.75
C ILE A 560 52.16 -61.46 -27.49
N GLN A 561 52.63 -62.26 -26.53
CA GLN A 561 51.97 -62.48 -25.24
C GLN A 561 51.99 -61.21 -24.37
N ALA A 562 53.06 -60.41 -24.42
CA ALA A 562 53.15 -59.10 -23.77
C ALA A 562 52.22 -58.08 -24.42
N GLU A 563 52.17 -57.99 -25.75
CA GLU A 563 51.21 -57.14 -26.48
C GLU A 563 49.76 -57.54 -26.17
N LYS A 564 49.46 -58.84 -26.12
CA LYS A 564 48.14 -59.36 -25.72
C LYS A 564 47.76 -58.93 -24.30
N CYS A 565 48.69 -58.97 -23.34
CA CYS A 565 48.44 -58.43 -21.99
C CYS A 565 48.17 -56.93 -22.03
N HIS A 566 48.97 -56.15 -22.79
CA HIS A 566 48.77 -54.71 -22.91
C HIS A 566 47.39 -54.35 -23.51
N VAL A 567 46.98 -55.02 -24.60
CA VAL A 567 45.66 -54.84 -25.22
C VAL A 567 44.53 -55.27 -24.28
N THR A 568 44.72 -56.33 -23.48
CA THR A 568 43.73 -56.77 -22.48
C THR A 568 43.55 -55.72 -21.39
N ASN A 569 44.65 -55.16 -20.86
CA ASN A 569 44.61 -54.09 -19.87
C ASN A 569 43.92 -52.84 -20.42
N MET A 570 44.24 -52.41 -21.66
CA MET A 570 43.54 -51.28 -22.30
C MET A 570 42.04 -51.55 -22.49
N LEU A 571 41.64 -52.80 -22.77
CA LEU A 571 40.23 -53.18 -22.86
C LEU A 571 39.52 -53.08 -21.51
N ASP A 572 40.19 -53.47 -20.41
CA ASP A 572 39.64 -53.37 -19.06
C ASP A 572 39.59 -51.92 -18.56
N ASP A 573 40.61 -51.09 -18.85
CA ASP A 573 40.57 -49.64 -18.64
C ASP A 573 39.38 -49.01 -19.38
N LYS A 574 39.12 -49.44 -20.63
CA LYS A 574 37.98 -48.95 -21.41
C LYS A 574 36.62 -49.43 -20.91
N LYS A 575 36.53 -50.64 -20.31
CA LYS A 575 35.32 -51.06 -19.59
C LYS A 575 35.07 -50.17 -18.37
N SER A 576 36.12 -49.86 -17.59
CA SER A 576 36.00 -48.99 -16.42
C SER A 576 35.58 -47.56 -16.79
N ASP A 577 36.13 -47.02 -17.89
CA ASP A 577 35.66 -45.74 -18.47
C ASP A 577 34.16 -45.79 -18.85
N ILE A 578 33.71 -46.87 -19.49
CA ILE A 578 32.30 -47.05 -19.88
C ILE A 578 31.39 -47.18 -18.65
N GLU A 579 31.79 -47.95 -17.63
CA GLU A 579 31.04 -48.09 -16.38
C GLU A 579 30.90 -46.75 -15.63
N ARG A 580 31.96 -45.93 -15.61
CA ARG A 580 31.91 -44.57 -15.05
C ARG A 580 30.91 -43.68 -15.81
N VAL A 581 30.91 -43.74 -17.15
CA VAL A 581 29.94 -42.99 -17.99
C VAL A 581 28.50 -43.48 -17.80
N ILE A 582 28.29 -44.79 -17.60
CA ILE A 582 26.96 -45.33 -17.27
C ILE A 582 26.48 -44.79 -15.92
N GLN A 583 27.34 -44.80 -14.88
CA GLN A 583 27.02 -44.25 -13.56
C GLN A 583 26.72 -42.75 -13.60
N GLU A 584 27.49 -41.95 -14.34
CA GLU A 584 27.17 -40.52 -14.55
C GLU A 584 25.82 -40.33 -15.26
N LYS A 585 25.57 -41.09 -16.33
CA LYS A 585 24.31 -41.03 -17.08
C LYS A 585 23.12 -41.42 -16.21
N ASP A 586 23.25 -42.43 -15.35
CA ASP A 586 22.18 -42.84 -14.42
C ASP A 586 21.99 -41.82 -13.27
N TYR A 587 23.07 -41.19 -12.78
CA TYR A 587 22.98 -40.08 -11.84
C TYR A 587 22.21 -38.89 -12.41
N TYR A 588 22.53 -38.45 -13.64
CA TYR A 588 21.81 -37.36 -14.30
C TYR A 588 20.36 -37.73 -14.62
N MET A 589 20.08 -39.00 -14.93
CA MET A 589 18.71 -39.48 -15.12
C MET A 589 17.90 -39.35 -13.82
N ASN A 590 18.41 -39.91 -12.71
CA ASN A 590 17.73 -39.83 -11.40
C ASN A 590 17.52 -38.38 -10.94
N LEU A 591 18.50 -37.50 -11.18
CA LEU A 591 18.35 -36.07 -10.90
C LEU A 591 17.24 -35.44 -11.75
N LEU A 592 17.11 -35.83 -13.01
CA LEU A 592 16.07 -35.34 -13.93
C LEU A 592 14.67 -35.86 -13.56
N GLU A 593 14.55 -37.11 -13.09
CA GLU A 593 13.32 -37.62 -12.46
C GLU A 593 12.93 -36.81 -11.21
N GLN A 594 13.89 -36.58 -10.30
CA GLN A 594 13.64 -35.76 -9.11
C GLN A 594 13.14 -34.34 -9.48
N ARG A 595 13.74 -33.70 -10.50
CA ARG A 595 13.27 -32.39 -10.98
C ARG A 595 11.88 -32.46 -11.63
N ASN A 596 11.52 -33.56 -12.28
CA ASN A 596 10.18 -33.76 -12.80
C ASN A 596 9.13 -33.93 -11.67
N GLU A 597 9.48 -34.63 -10.58
CA GLU A 597 8.62 -34.75 -9.40
C GLU A 597 8.44 -33.40 -8.68
N GLU A 598 9.53 -32.64 -8.48
CA GLU A 598 9.47 -31.27 -7.96
C GLU A 598 8.55 -30.38 -8.83
N LEU A 599 8.70 -30.44 -10.15
CA LEU A 599 7.85 -29.70 -11.09
C LEU A 599 6.37 -30.13 -11.02
N ALA A 600 6.10 -31.43 -10.83
CA ALA A 600 4.75 -31.96 -10.65
C ALA A 600 4.12 -31.49 -9.34
N GLN A 601 4.88 -31.46 -8.23
CA GLN A 601 4.43 -30.89 -6.96
C GLN A 601 4.12 -29.39 -7.08
N VAL A 602 5.00 -28.60 -7.70
CA VAL A 602 4.78 -27.16 -7.91
C VAL A 602 3.55 -26.91 -8.79
N LYS A 603 3.31 -27.72 -9.83
CA LYS A 603 2.06 -27.67 -10.62
C LYS A 603 0.82 -27.98 -9.77
N SER A 604 0.85 -29.04 -8.96
CA SER A 604 -0.25 -29.37 -8.03
C SER A 604 -0.52 -28.25 -7.01
N GLN A 605 0.54 -27.62 -6.50
CA GLN A 605 0.43 -26.54 -5.53
C GLN A 605 -0.14 -25.26 -6.16
N LYS A 606 0.28 -24.93 -7.40
CA LYS A 606 -0.31 -23.85 -8.21
C LYS A 606 -1.81 -24.07 -8.40
N GLU A 607 -2.22 -25.28 -8.79
CA GLU A 607 -3.64 -25.59 -9.03
C GLU A 607 -4.49 -25.38 -7.77
N ARG A 608 -4.01 -25.83 -6.60
CA ARG A 608 -4.68 -25.61 -5.31
C ARG A 608 -4.79 -24.12 -4.95
N LEU A 609 -3.75 -23.34 -5.21
CA LEU A 609 -3.78 -21.89 -4.98
C LEU A 609 -4.76 -21.19 -5.92
N ASN A 610 -4.86 -21.63 -7.17
CA ASN A 610 -5.85 -21.13 -8.13
C ASN A 610 -7.29 -21.39 -7.64
N ILE A 611 -7.59 -22.61 -7.19
CA ILE A 611 -8.90 -22.96 -6.60
C ILE A 611 -9.20 -22.09 -5.37
N GLN A 612 -8.22 -21.84 -4.50
CA GLN A 612 -8.40 -20.94 -3.35
C GLN A 612 -8.67 -19.48 -3.77
N ILE A 613 -8.03 -18.99 -4.84
CA ILE A 613 -8.32 -17.66 -5.39
C ILE A 613 -9.76 -17.61 -5.90
N ASP A 614 -10.18 -18.56 -6.74
CA ASP A 614 -11.56 -18.64 -7.25
C ASP A 614 -12.61 -18.73 -6.12
N GLU A 615 -12.30 -19.41 -5.01
CA GLU A 615 -13.15 -19.44 -3.82
C GLU A 615 -13.18 -18.09 -3.10
N LYS A 616 -12.04 -17.40 -2.95
CA LYS A 616 -11.99 -16.07 -2.33
C LYS A 616 -12.72 -15.03 -3.18
N GLU A 617 -12.58 -15.07 -4.50
CA GLU A 617 -13.30 -14.19 -5.42
C GLU A 617 -14.83 -14.39 -5.33
N ARG A 618 -15.32 -15.64 -5.31
CA ARG A 618 -16.75 -15.92 -5.07
C ARG A 618 -17.23 -15.40 -3.71
N ASN A 619 -16.42 -15.54 -2.65
CA ASN A 619 -16.75 -14.99 -1.33
C ASN A 619 -16.82 -13.46 -1.36
N VAL A 620 -15.91 -12.79 -2.07
CA VAL A 620 -15.95 -11.34 -2.28
C VAL A 620 -17.22 -10.94 -3.05
N GLU A 621 -17.60 -11.63 -4.13
CA GLU A 621 -18.87 -11.35 -4.82
C GLU A 621 -20.10 -11.47 -3.90
N ILE A 622 -20.14 -12.50 -3.04
CA ILE A 622 -21.25 -12.71 -2.11
C ILE A 622 -21.30 -11.58 -1.08
N LEU A 623 -20.15 -11.20 -0.50
CA LEU A 623 -20.05 -10.07 0.43
C LEU A 623 -20.41 -8.73 -0.24
N GLN A 624 -20.03 -8.54 -1.50
CA GLN A 624 -20.35 -7.33 -2.26
C GLN A 624 -21.85 -7.26 -2.59
N LYS A 625 -22.49 -8.39 -2.95
CA LYS A 625 -23.95 -8.50 -3.08
C LYS A 625 -24.67 -8.23 -1.75
N GLN A 626 -24.15 -8.74 -0.62
CA GLN A 626 -24.68 -8.45 0.72
C GLN A 626 -24.52 -6.96 1.09
N SER A 627 -23.37 -6.36 0.82
CA SER A 627 -23.11 -4.92 1.04
C SER A 627 -24.07 -4.03 0.23
N ASN A 628 -24.32 -4.39 -1.04
CA ASN A 628 -25.29 -3.67 -1.87
C ASN A 628 -26.71 -3.80 -1.31
N ASN A 629 -27.10 -4.99 -0.83
CA ASN A 629 -28.40 -5.20 -0.18
C ASN A 629 -28.52 -4.38 1.12
N PHE A 630 -27.47 -4.31 1.94
CA PHE A 630 -27.45 -3.43 3.13
C PHE A 630 -27.51 -1.96 2.75
N THR A 631 -26.81 -1.53 1.70
CA THR A 631 -26.87 -0.14 1.20
C THR A 631 -28.29 0.23 0.78
N ASN A 632 -28.96 -0.62 0.01
CA ASN A 632 -30.37 -0.42 -0.39
C ASN A 632 -31.33 -0.42 0.83
N MET A 633 -31.06 -1.25 1.85
CA MET A 633 -31.84 -1.27 3.10
C MET A 633 -31.62 -0.01 3.94
N ILE A 634 -30.39 0.51 4.00
CA ILE A 634 -30.04 1.78 4.65
C ILE A 634 -30.66 2.95 3.89
N GLU A 635 -30.66 2.94 2.57
CA GLU A 635 -31.28 4.01 1.76
C GLU A 635 -32.81 4.03 1.94
N SER A 636 -33.46 2.87 1.99
CA SER A 636 -34.91 2.78 2.25
C SER A 636 -35.29 3.15 3.69
N THR A 637 -34.50 2.75 4.69
CA THR A 637 -34.70 3.23 6.07
C THR A 637 -34.41 4.72 6.19
N SER A 638 -33.39 5.25 5.51
CA SER A 638 -33.10 6.69 5.45
C SER A 638 -34.31 7.46 4.91
N LYS A 639 -34.84 7.09 3.75
CA LYS A 639 -36.06 7.68 3.16
C LYS A 639 -37.27 7.58 4.09
N THR A 640 -37.40 6.46 4.82
CA THR A 640 -38.47 6.29 5.82
C THR A 640 -38.28 7.23 7.01
N THR A 641 -37.05 7.39 7.52
CA THR A 641 -36.74 8.32 8.62
C THR A 641 -36.81 9.79 8.22
N GLU A 642 -36.59 10.10 6.94
CA GLU A 642 -36.76 11.44 6.38
C GLU A 642 -38.24 11.79 6.27
N SER A 643 -39.07 10.90 5.72
CA SER A 643 -40.54 11.03 5.75
C SER A 643 -41.10 11.22 7.17
N LEU A 644 -40.61 10.44 8.15
CA LEU A 644 -41.00 10.61 9.57
C LEU A 644 -40.47 11.91 10.19
N ARG A 645 -39.34 12.45 9.70
CA ARG A 645 -38.82 13.76 10.14
C ARG A 645 -39.69 14.88 9.59
N ASP A 646 -40.09 14.79 8.33
CA ASP A 646 -40.99 15.75 7.68
C ASP A 646 -42.38 15.71 8.32
N GLU A 647 -42.92 14.52 8.63
CA GLU A 647 -44.17 14.36 9.38
C GLU A 647 -44.06 14.99 10.78
N LYS A 648 -42.95 14.74 11.49
CA LYS A 648 -42.68 15.38 12.80
C LYS A 648 -42.59 16.90 12.70
N GLU A 649 -41.95 17.44 11.66
CA GLU A 649 -41.83 18.89 11.46
C GLU A 649 -43.19 19.51 11.13
N ASN A 650 -43.98 18.87 10.26
CA ASN A 650 -45.36 19.27 9.97
C ASN A 650 -46.27 19.21 11.22
N LEU A 651 -46.12 18.19 12.07
CA LEU A 651 -46.80 18.10 13.36
C LEU A 651 -46.34 19.21 14.32
N LEU A 652 -45.06 19.57 14.33
CA LEU A 652 -44.54 20.66 15.15
C LEU A 652 -45.11 22.02 14.70
N VAL A 653 -45.18 22.27 13.39
CA VAL A 653 -45.83 23.46 12.81
C VAL A 653 -47.30 23.50 13.20
N MET A 654 -48.07 22.41 13.02
CA MET A 654 -49.47 22.35 13.44
C MET A 654 -49.66 22.59 14.95
N VAL A 655 -48.75 22.09 15.80
CA VAL A 655 -48.77 22.36 17.25
C VAL A 655 -48.49 23.83 17.55
N GLN A 656 -47.54 24.46 16.85
CA GLN A 656 -47.27 25.89 16.99
C GLN A 656 -48.46 26.76 16.56
N GLU A 657 -49.11 26.43 15.44
CA GLU A 657 -50.32 27.12 14.96
C GLU A 657 -51.49 26.95 15.94
N ARG A 658 -51.73 25.73 16.43
CA ARG A 658 -52.71 25.46 17.50
C ARG A 658 -52.42 26.24 18.78
N THR A 659 -51.15 26.40 19.12
CA THR A 659 -50.70 27.18 20.29
C THR A 659 -50.99 28.67 20.09
N LYS A 660 -50.65 29.25 18.92
CA LYS A 660 -50.99 30.64 18.58
C LYS A 660 -52.51 30.90 18.62
N ALA A 661 -53.31 30.04 17.99
CA ALA A 661 -54.76 30.14 18.03
C ALA A 661 -55.33 30.06 19.47
N LEU A 662 -54.71 29.27 20.34
CA LEU A 662 -55.08 29.16 21.75
C LEU A 662 -54.66 30.40 22.57
N GLU A 663 -53.56 31.07 22.22
CA GLU A 663 -53.16 32.37 22.80
C GLU A 663 -54.09 33.50 22.34
N GLU A 664 -54.47 33.54 21.06
CA GLU A 664 -55.48 34.46 20.52
C GLU A 664 -56.84 34.28 21.21
N LEU A 665 -57.28 33.03 21.41
CA LEU A 665 -58.50 32.73 22.16
C LEU A 665 -58.40 33.13 23.64
N LYS A 666 -57.23 32.99 24.29
CA LYS A 666 -56.99 33.52 25.65
C LYS A 666 -57.10 35.04 25.68
N LEU A 667 -56.46 35.76 24.74
CA LEU A 667 -56.53 37.22 24.64
C LEU A 667 -57.95 37.71 24.36
N SER A 668 -58.70 37.01 23.50
CA SER A 668 -60.11 37.28 23.21
C SER A 668 -60.99 37.07 24.46
N ARG A 669 -60.83 35.94 25.15
CA ARG A 669 -61.50 35.64 26.43
C ARG A 669 -61.20 36.69 27.49
N ASP A 670 -59.94 37.10 27.64
CA ASP A 670 -59.53 38.06 28.66
C ASP A 670 -60.03 39.47 28.33
N THR A 671 -60.09 39.82 27.04
CA THR A 671 -60.76 41.04 26.56
C THR A 671 -62.27 41.01 26.82
N MET A 672 -62.92 39.86 26.60
CA MET A 672 -64.33 39.67 26.90
C MET A 672 -64.60 39.71 28.41
N SER A 673 -63.72 39.14 29.23
CA SER A 673 -63.78 39.22 30.70
C SER A 673 -63.63 40.66 31.19
N LYS A 674 -62.71 41.45 30.63
CA LYS A 674 -62.62 42.90 30.91
C LYS A 674 -63.91 43.63 30.52
N LYS A 675 -64.47 43.37 29.33
CA LYS A 675 -65.77 43.93 28.90
C LYS A 675 -66.92 43.50 29.82
N MET A 676 -66.90 42.27 30.32
CA MET A 676 -67.91 41.76 31.25
C MET A 676 -67.82 42.45 32.60
N LYS A 677 -66.62 42.61 33.18
CA LYS A 677 -66.41 43.41 34.41
C LYS A 677 -66.84 44.86 34.28
N ILE A 678 -66.64 45.48 33.12
CA ILE A 678 -67.15 46.84 32.83
C ILE A 678 -68.68 46.86 32.78
N ARG A 679 -69.32 45.85 32.17
CA ARG A 679 -70.78 45.71 32.16
C ARG A 679 -71.36 45.41 33.55
N GLU A 680 -70.73 44.54 34.33
CA GLU A 680 -71.08 44.25 35.74
C GLU A 680 -71.00 45.52 36.58
N LYS A 681 -69.93 46.31 36.46
CA LYS A 681 -69.83 47.63 37.12
C LYS A 681 -70.95 48.57 36.67
N ARG A 682 -71.26 48.63 35.38
CA ARG A 682 -72.34 49.51 34.88
C ARG A 682 -73.73 49.04 35.30
N ILE A 683 -73.96 47.72 35.45
CA ILE A 683 -75.19 47.17 36.02
C ILE A 683 -75.30 47.57 37.49
N LYS A 684 -74.23 47.43 38.28
CA LYS A 684 -74.20 47.84 39.69
C LYS A 684 -74.47 49.35 39.86
N GLU A 685 -73.85 50.20 39.03
CA GLU A 685 -74.16 51.64 38.99
C GLU A 685 -75.64 51.90 38.66
N LEU A 686 -76.23 51.17 37.71
CA LEU A 686 -77.65 51.31 37.36
C LEU A 686 -78.59 50.76 38.44
N GLU A 687 -78.16 49.78 39.23
CA GLU A 687 -78.89 49.26 40.40
C GLU A 687 -78.84 50.27 41.57
N GLU A 688 -77.69 50.92 41.78
CA GLU A 688 -77.51 52.03 42.73
C GLU A 688 -78.35 53.26 42.30
N ASP A 689 -78.29 53.67 41.03
CA ASP A 689 -79.13 54.72 40.45
C ASP A 689 -80.62 54.39 40.62
N LYS A 690 -81.03 53.15 40.32
CA LYS A 690 -82.41 52.69 40.49
C LYS A 690 -82.85 52.78 41.95
N GLN A 691 -82.02 52.32 42.89
CA GLN A 691 -82.31 52.38 44.32
C GLN A 691 -82.50 53.83 44.78
N HIS A 692 -81.59 54.72 44.39
CA HIS A 692 -81.69 56.15 44.69
C HIS A 692 -82.97 56.79 44.13
N ASN A 693 -83.32 56.48 42.87
CA ASN A 693 -84.57 56.95 42.26
C ASN A 693 -85.82 56.38 42.96
N MET A 694 -85.80 55.15 43.48
CA MET A 694 -86.92 54.60 44.26
C MET A 694 -87.05 55.31 45.61
N GLU A 695 -85.95 55.64 46.27
CA GLU A 695 -85.91 56.41 47.52
C GLU A 695 -86.42 57.84 47.29
N GLU A 696 -85.97 58.53 46.24
CA GLU A 696 -86.49 59.87 45.89
C GLU A 696 -87.98 59.81 45.54
N LEU A 697 -88.44 58.81 44.77
CA LEU A 697 -89.86 58.61 44.48
C LEU A 697 -90.70 58.30 45.73
N GLN A 698 -90.11 57.66 46.74
CA GLN A 698 -90.79 57.44 48.02
C GLN A 698 -90.89 58.74 48.82
N ILE A 699 -89.81 59.53 48.91
CA ILE A 699 -89.84 60.86 49.55
C ILE A 699 -90.87 61.76 48.85
N ARG A 700 -90.85 61.83 47.52
CA ARG A 700 -91.85 62.56 46.70
C ARG A 700 -93.29 62.10 46.96
N ARG A 701 -93.50 60.80 47.21
CA ARG A 701 -94.82 60.25 47.56
C ARG A 701 -95.24 60.70 48.97
N GLU A 702 -94.32 60.72 49.93
CA GLU A 702 -94.55 61.21 51.29
C GLU A 702 -94.85 62.72 51.28
N GLU A 703 -94.10 63.54 50.54
CA GLU A 703 -94.40 64.95 50.28
C GLU A 703 -95.80 65.14 49.65
N THR A 704 -96.13 64.34 48.62
CA THR A 704 -97.45 64.40 47.96
C THR A 704 -98.58 64.03 48.92
N ASN A 705 -98.36 63.07 49.81
CA ASN A 705 -99.32 62.70 50.85
C ASN A 705 -99.53 63.82 51.87
N ILE A 706 -98.45 64.52 52.27
CA ILE A 706 -98.54 65.70 53.16
C ILE A 706 -99.36 66.81 52.49
N VAL A 707 -99.02 67.19 51.26
CA VAL A 707 -99.75 68.21 50.48
C VAL A 707 -101.22 67.81 50.27
N GLN A 708 -101.50 66.52 50.07
CA GLN A 708 -102.88 66.02 49.96
C GLN A 708 -103.62 66.13 51.31
N HIS A 709 -102.96 65.87 52.44
CA HIS A 709 -103.53 66.07 53.78
C HIS A 709 -103.78 67.55 54.08
N GLU A 710 -102.85 68.43 53.72
CA GLU A 710 -103.02 69.89 53.82
C GLU A 710 -104.20 70.37 52.95
N LYS A 711 -104.30 69.90 51.70
CA LYS A 711 -105.43 70.20 50.82
C LYS A 711 -106.76 69.76 51.43
N ASP A 712 -106.83 68.58 52.02
CA ASP A 712 -108.06 68.03 52.61
C ASP A 712 -108.41 68.72 53.95
N ASN A 713 -107.42 69.20 54.70
CA ASN A 713 -107.63 70.07 55.87
C ASN A 713 -108.13 71.46 55.45
N LEU A 714 -107.50 72.12 54.47
CA LEU A 714 -107.96 73.38 53.90
C LEU A 714 -109.37 73.27 53.30
N TYR A 715 -109.72 72.12 52.72
CA TYR A 715 -111.08 71.87 52.22
C TYR A 715 -112.10 71.71 53.35
N ARG A 716 -111.68 71.21 54.52
CA ARG A 716 -112.50 71.14 55.74
C ARG A 716 -112.70 72.53 56.34
N GLU A 717 -111.62 73.30 56.51
CA GLU A 717 -111.66 74.70 56.97
C GLU A 717 -112.53 75.57 56.04
N LEU A 718 -112.40 75.42 54.72
CA LEU A 718 -113.25 76.11 53.74
C LEU A 718 -114.73 75.71 53.87
N LYS A 719 -115.03 74.45 54.21
CA LYS A 719 -116.39 73.96 54.43
C LYS A 719 -116.97 74.51 55.74
N GLU A 720 -116.17 74.58 56.80
CA GLU A 720 -116.52 75.17 58.09
C GLU A 720 -116.74 76.68 57.96
N SER A 721 -115.82 77.40 57.31
CA SER A 721 -115.97 78.83 57.00
C SER A 721 -117.20 79.12 56.12
N ARG A 722 -117.52 78.26 55.14
CA ARG A 722 -118.78 78.37 54.37
C ARG A 722 -120.02 78.14 55.23
N PHE A 723 -119.95 77.28 56.24
CA PHE A 723 -121.03 77.06 57.19
C PHE A 723 -121.21 78.27 58.12
N GLU A 724 -120.11 78.84 58.64
CA GLU A 724 -120.13 80.08 59.42
C GLU A 724 -120.65 81.28 58.61
N VAL A 725 -120.24 81.42 57.35
CA VAL A 725 -120.79 82.47 56.46
C VAL A 725 -122.29 82.25 56.22
N ALA A 726 -122.76 81.00 56.14
CA ALA A 726 -124.18 80.71 56.00
C ALA A 726 -124.97 81.08 57.27
N THR A 727 -124.50 80.71 58.47
CA THR A 727 -125.16 81.08 59.74
C THR A 727 -125.12 82.59 59.98
N VAL A 728 -123.99 83.26 59.75
CA VAL A 728 -123.87 84.73 59.84
C VAL A 728 -124.76 85.43 58.81
N THR A 729 -124.94 84.86 57.62
CA THR A 729 -125.90 85.41 56.62
C THR A 729 -127.34 85.29 57.11
N GLU A 730 -127.70 84.15 57.70
CA GLU A 730 -129.02 83.89 58.29
C GLU A 730 -129.30 84.80 59.50
N GLU A 731 -128.30 85.04 60.35
CA GLU A 731 -128.36 86.02 61.45
C GLU A 731 -128.51 87.45 60.93
N LYS A 732 -127.74 87.84 59.91
CA LYS A 732 -127.84 89.14 59.24
C LYS A 732 -129.24 89.37 58.67
N ASP A 733 -129.86 88.36 58.08
CA ASP A 733 -131.22 88.47 57.54
C ASP A 733 -132.28 88.49 58.66
N LYS A 734 -132.12 87.72 59.74
CA LYS A 734 -132.96 87.84 60.95
C LYS A 734 -132.89 89.25 61.57
N ILE A 735 -131.69 89.84 61.66
CA ILE A 735 -131.48 91.21 62.16
C ILE A 735 -132.14 92.23 61.22
N LYS A 736 -132.02 92.03 59.90
CA LYS A 736 -132.64 92.90 58.88
C LYS A 736 -134.18 92.89 58.99
N ASP A 737 -134.79 91.72 59.18
CA ASP A 737 -136.24 91.60 59.40
C ASP A 737 -136.68 92.29 60.70
N ILE A 738 -135.93 92.14 61.80
CA ILE A 738 -136.19 92.86 63.06
C ILE A 738 -136.09 94.37 62.86
N TYR A 739 -135.07 94.84 62.11
CA TYR A 739 -134.85 96.25 61.83
C TYR A 739 -135.98 96.87 60.99
N GLU A 740 -136.39 96.24 59.88
CA GLU A 740 -137.50 96.73 59.06
C GLU A 740 -138.83 96.73 59.84
N LYS A 741 -139.03 95.75 60.74
CA LYS A 741 -140.20 95.71 61.63
C LYS A 741 -140.21 96.88 62.62
N GLN A 742 -139.07 97.19 63.27
CA GLN A 742 -138.94 98.36 64.13
C GLN A 742 -139.12 99.68 63.36
N LYS A 743 -138.57 99.79 62.15
CA LYS A 743 -138.71 100.97 61.29
C LYS A 743 -140.18 101.24 60.96
N ALA A 744 -140.94 100.21 60.57
CA ALA A 744 -142.37 100.32 60.31
C ALA A 744 -143.20 100.69 61.57
N ASP A 745 -142.78 100.25 62.76
CA ASP A 745 -143.39 100.68 64.03
C ASP A 745 -143.11 102.16 64.32
N ARG A 746 -141.89 102.63 64.08
CA ARG A 746 -141.49 104.04 64.23
C ARG A 746 -142.19 104.96 63.23
N GLU A 747 -142.40 104.55 61.99
CA GLU A 747 -143.16 105.34 61.00
C GLU A 747 -144.64 105.50 61.39
N ARG A 748 -145.25 104.45 61.97
CA ARG A 748 -146.61 104.53 62.57
C ARG A 748 -146.66 105.46 63.78
N GLU A 749 -145.58 105.60 64.53
CA GLU A 749 -145.47 106.51 65.66
C GLU A 749 -145.23 107.98 65.23
N ILE A 750 -144.36 108.20 64.24
CA ILE A 750 -144.15 109.52 63.62
C ILE A 750 -145.47 110.06 63.05
N SER A 751 -146.24 109.22 62.36
CA SER A 751 -147.57 109.59 61.82
C SER A 751 -148.56 110.03 62.91
N ARG A 752 -148.54 109.35 64.07
CA ARG A 752 -149.31 109.76 65.27
C ARG A 752 -148.84 111.11 65.82
N MET A 753 -147.53 111.35 65.90
CA MET A 753 -146.99 112.60 66.44
C MET A 753 -147.24 113.79 65.50
N GLN A 754 -147.11 113.62 64.19
CA GLN A 754 -147.48 114.64 63.19
C GLN A 754 -148.96 115.05 63.28
N SER A 755 -149.84 114.10 63.59
CA SER A 755 -151.27 114.37 63.81
C SER A 755 -151.53 115.23 65.05
N ARG A 756 -150.76 115.03 66.13
CA ARG A 756 -150.85 115.86 67.36
C ARG A 756 -150.28 117.26 67.15
N ILE A 757 -149.20 117.41 66.37
CA ILE A 757 -148.60 118.71 66.06
C ILE A 757 -149.60 119.61 65.31
N LYS A 758 -150.29 119.08 64.29
CA LYS A 758 -151.33 119.83 63.55
C LYS A 758 -152.48 120.36 64.42
N ALA A 759 -152.83 119.68 65.50
CA ALA A 759 -153.84 120.15 66.44
C ALA A 759 -153.32 121.34 67.27
N ALA A 760 -152.12 121.23 67.84
CA ALA A 760 -151.50 122.29 68.62
C ALA A 760 -151.21 123.57 67.79
N GLU A 761 -150.88 123.43 66.50
CA GLU A 761 -150.68 124.57 65.60
C GLU A 761 -151.96 125.41 65.36
N GLN A 762 -153.15 124.81 65.46
CA GLN A 762 -154.41 125.54 65.34
C GLN A 762 -154.72 126.35 66.61
N GLU A 763 -154.42 125.81 67.80
CA GLU A 763 -154.57 126.50 69.08
C GLU A 763 -153.63 127.73 69.18
N VAL A 764 -152.37 127.58 68.75
CA VAL A 764 -151.38 128.67 68.71
C VAL A 764 -151.82 129.82 67.79
N LYS A 765 -152.46 129.53 66.64
CA LYS A 765 -153.00 130.56 65.74
C LYS A 765 -154.14 131.37 66.34
N LEU A 766 -154.95 130.77 67.21
CA LEU A 766 -156.01 131.46 67.96
C LEU A 766 -155.40 132.39 69.02
N ALA A 767 -154.40 131.92 69.78
CA ALA A 767 -153.70 132.74 70.78
C ALA A 767 -152.93 133.93 70.16
N GLN A 768 -152.29 133.75 68.99
CA GLN A 768 -151.50 134.81 68.33
C GLN A 768 -152.33 135.99 67.80
N LYS A 769 -153.65 135.83 67.56
CA LYS A 769 -154.50 136.95 67.14
C LYS A 769 -154.80 137.92 68.29
N THR A 770 -154.98 137.40 69.50
CA THR A 770 -155.35 138.20 70.69
C THR A 770 -154.18 139.02 71.27
N MET A 771 -152.94 138.56 71.06
CA MET A 771 -151.74 139.28 71.52
C MET A 771 -151.36 140.49 70.63
N ARG A 772 -151.65 140.46 69.32
CA ARG A 772 -151.11 141.44 68.36
C ARG A 772 -151.69 142.86 68.45
N THR A 773 -152.79 143.06 69.16
CA THR A 773 -153.33 144.40 69.44
C THR A 773 -152.83 145.02 70.74
N ARG A 774 -152.06 144.28 71.56
CA ARG A 774 -151.59 144.77 72.88
C ARG A 774 -150.22 145.44 72.85
N ASP A 775 -149.33 145.03 71.94
CA ASP A 775 -147.91 145.46 71.97
C ASP A 775 -147.61 146.70 71.10
N SER A 776 -148.64 147.44 70.67
CA SER A 776 -148.51 148.72 69.93
C SER A 776 -148.34 149.94 70.87
N ALA A 777 -147.57 149.78 71.96
CA ALA A 777 -147.40 150.81 73.00
C ALA A 777 -146.00 151.45 73.08
N ASP A 778 -144.91 150.72 72.78
CA ASP A 778 -143.60 151.04 73.38
C ASP A 778 -142.61 151.91 72.59
N HIS A 779 -142.87 152.22 71.30
CA HIS A 779 -141.89 152.97 70.49
C HIS A 779 -141.90 154.51 70.68
N GLN A 780 -142.84 155.07 71.44
CA GLN A 780 -142.87 156.51 71.76
C GLN A 780 -142.15 156.84 73.09
N ALA A 781 -141.92 155.87 73.98
CA ALA A 781 -141.31 156.08 75.30
C ALA A 781 -139.76 156.10 75.26
N VAL A 782 -139.13 155.33 74.36
CA VAL A 782 -137.66 155.19 74.29
C VAL A 782 -136.95 156.50 73.90
N LYS A 783 -137.59 157.38 73.12
CA LYS A 783 -137.05 158.71 72.77
C LYS A 783 -136.98 159.71 73.94
N VAL A 784 -137.59 159.42 75.09
CA VAL A 784 -137.46 160.22 76.31
C VAL A 784 -136.33 159.69 77.19
N ALA A 785 -136.12 158.37 77.25
CA ALA A 785 -135.02 157.75 78.00
C ALA A 785 -133.63 158.13 77.45
N ASP A 786 -133.47 158.20 76.12
CA ASP A 786 -132.18 158.53 75.49
C ASP A 786 -131.77 160.01 75.69
N LYS A 787 -132.72 160.87 76.11
CA LYS A 787 -132.42 162.24 76.54
C LYS A 787 -131.88 162.29 77.98
N MET A 788 -132.39 161.42 78.87
CA MET A 788 -131.82 161.25 80.23
C MET A 788 -130.49 160.49 80.21
N GLN A 789 -130.24 159.58 79.25
CA GLN A 789 -128.98 158.82 79.25
C GLN A 789 -127.76 159.67 78.83
N LYS A 790 -127.94 160.84 78.21
CA LYS A 790 -126.85 161.81 78.03
C LYS A 790 -126.52 162.60 79.30
N GLU A 791 -127.49 162.85 80.19
CA GLU A 791 -127.19 163.29 81.57
C GLU A 791 -126.57 162.15 82.38
N VAL A 792 -127.07 160.92 82.27
CA VAL A 792 -126.53 159.76 83.00
C VAL A 792 -125.13 159.40 82.51
N THR A 793 -124.75 159.64 81.24
CA THR A 793 -123.38 159.38 80.76
C THR A 793 -122.40 160.48 81.19
N LEU A 794 -122.86 161.72 81.37
CA LEU A 794 -122.13 162.74 82.13
C LEU A 794 -122.00 162.33 83.60
N LYS A 795 -123.07 161.76 84.19
CA LYS A 795 -123.01 161.10 85.50
C LYS A 795 -122.38 159.71 85.50
N ARG A 796 -121.89 159.16 84.37
CA ARG A 796 -121.18 157.88 84.27
C ARG A 796 -119.72 158.06 83.95
N SER A 797 -119.31 159.17 83.33
CA SER A 797 -117.96 159.69 83.56
C SER A 797 -117.82 160.21 85.00
N GLU A 798 -118.89 160.74 85.63
CA GLU A 798 -118.93 161.00 87.08
C GLU A 798 -118.96 159.70 87.91
N ILE A 799 -119.71 158.65 87.51
CA ILE A 799 -119.78 157.36 88.23
C ILE A 799 -118.58 156.45 87.96
N ASP A 800 -117.91 156.50 86.81
CA ASP A 800 -116.65 155.77 86.56
C ASP A 800 -115.44 156.60 87.00
N SER A 801 -115.57 157.93 87.13
CA SER A 801 -114.75 158.70 88.07
C SER A 801 -114.98 158.21 89.49
N LEU A 802 -116.23 158.09 89.96
CA LEU A 802 -116.57 157.58 91.31
C LEU A 802 -116.37 156.07 91.50
N LYS A 803 -116.20 155.25 90.46
CA LYS A 803 -115.96 153.79 90.55
C LYS A 803 -114.52 153.41 90.28
N THR A 804 -113.82 154.15 89.43
CA THR A 804 -112.35 154.17 89.51
C THR A 804 -111.94 154.75 90.86
N LYS A 805 -112.65 155.76 91.38
CA LYS A 805 -112.45 156.31 92.74
C LYS A 805 -113.08 155.46 93.85
N VAL A 806 -114.08 154.61 93.63
CA VAL A 806 -114.56 153.65 94.65
C VAL A 806 -113.71 152.39 94.66
N ARG A 807 -113.28 151.82 93.54
CA ARG A 807 -112.22 150.78 93.57
C ARG A 807 -110.89 151.32 94.06
N TRP A 808 -110.48 152.52 93.63
CA TRP A 808 -109.32 153.18 94.22
C TRP A 808 -109.55 153.54 95.69
N LEU A 809 -110.75 153.89 96.15
CA LEU A 809 -111.05 154.07 97.58
C LEU A 809 -111.36 152.75 98.31
N GLU A 810 -111.54 151.60 97.65
CA GLU A 810 -111.71 150.29 98.27
C GLU A 810 -110.32 149.65 98.41
N ASP A 811 -109.53 149.62 97.35
CA ASP A 811 -108.10 149.24 97.38
C ASP A 811 -107.29 150.21 98.24
N LYS A 812 -107.62 151.51 98.26
CA LYS A 812 -107.02 152.51 99.17
C LYS A 812 -107.78 152.68 100.48
N LEU A 813 -108.96 152.09 100.72
CA LEU A 813 -109.48 151.95 102.09
C LEU A 813 -108.93 150.67 102.72
N ASP A 814 -108.59 149.66 101.94
CA ASP A 814 -107.86 148.49 102.42
C ASP A 814 -106.36 148.80 102.57
N SER A 815 -105.74 149.59 101.67
CA SER A 815 -104.44 150.22 101.94
C SER A 815 -104.56 151.19 103.11
N LEU A 816 -105.48 152.17 103.12
CA LEU A 816 -105.62 153.08 104.27
C LEU A 816 -106.14 152.40 105.54
N THR A 817 -106.64 151.17 105.53
CA THR A 817 -106.97 150.43 106.77
C THR A 817 -105.76 149.65 107.27
N ARG A 818 -104.87 149.18 106.38
CA ARG A 818 -103.54 148.67 106.74
C ARG A 818 -102.61 149.81 107.17
N ASP A 819 -102.57 150.89 106.41
CA ASP A 819 -101.83 152.12 106.70
C ASP A 819 -102.46 152.87 107.89
N ARG A 820 -103.77 152.80 108.15
CA ARG A 820 -104.37 153.29 109.42
C ARG A 820 -104.00 152.39 110.58
N HIS A 821 -103.86 151.08 110.45
CA HIS A 821 -103.26 150.29 111.54
C HIS A 821 -101.77 150.65 111.74
N SER A 822 -101.03 150.96 110.67
CA SER A 822 -99.67 151.49 110.76
C SER A 822 -99.61 152.91 111.35
N LEU A 823 -100.59 153.76 111.05
CA LEU A 823 -100.70 155.15 111.51
C LEU A 823 -101.44 155.26 112.85
N GLU A 824 -102.13 154.23 113.31
CA GLU A 824 -102.60 154.05 114.69
C GLU A 824 -101.39 153.68 115.56
N ASN A 825 -100.50 152.80 115.04
CA ASN A 825 -99.19 152.53 115.64
C ASN A 825 -98.27 153.78 115.62
N ASP A 826 -98.21 154.55 114.53
CA ASP A 826 -97.47 155.82 114.51
C ASP A 826 -98.18 156.93 115.30
N LYS A 827 -99.51 156.91 115.42
CA LYS A 827 -100.28 157.78 116.33
C LYS A 827 -99.86 157.52 117.76
N ASP A 828 -99.82 156.26 118.21
CA ASP A 828 -99.37 155.97 119.57
C ASP A 828 -97.85 156.15 119.75
N ARG A 829 -97.03 156.02 118.69
CA ARG A 829 -95.60 156.38 118.71
C ARG A 829 -95.37 157.89 118.76
N LEU A 830 -96.12 158.71 118.02
CA LEU A 830 -96.00 160.18 117.99
C LEU A 830 -96.71 160.86 119.16
N LYS A 831 -97.77 160.26 119.71
CA LYS A 831 -98.38 160.61 121.00
C LYS A 831 -97.42 160.31 122.17
N SER A 832 -96.42 159.45 121.96
CA SER A 832 -95.24 159.30 122.84
C SER A 832 -94.12 160.31 122.55
N THR A 833 -93.93 160.75 121.29
CA THR A 833 -92.91 161.75 120.94
C THR A 833 -93.34 163.21 121.21
N LEU A 834 -94.60 163.59 121.00
CA LEU A 834 -95.08 164.98 121.09
C LEU A 834 -95.79 165.30 122.42
N ASN A 835 -96.08 164.32 123.28
CA ASN A 835 -96.21 164.61 124.71
C ASN A 835 -94.91 165.23 125.30
N LYS A 836 -93.77 165.11 124.58
CA LYS A 836 -92.50 165.83 124.85
C LYS A 836 -92.42 167.23 124.21
N THR A 837 -93.45 167.70 123.52
CA THR A 837 -93.49 169.03 122.88
C THR A 837 -94.76 169.81 123.22
N LEU A 838 -95.82 169.12 123.65
CA LEU A 838 -96.82 169.64 124.59
C LEU A 838 -96.10 170.34 125.77
N THR A 839 -95.02 169.72 126.27
CA THR A 839 -94.13 170.24 127.32
C THR A 839 -93.10 171.29 126.87
N HIS A 840 -92.95 171.57 125.57
CA HIS A 840 -92.04 172.63 125.07
C HIS A 840 -92.79 173.84 124.50
N ASN A 841 -94.03 173.69 124.01
CA ASN A 841 -94.88 174.83 123.65
C ASN A 841 -95.74 175.34 124.83
N GLN A 842 -95.91 174.54 125.90
CA GLN A 842 -96.21 175.08 127.24
C GLN A 842 -95.10 176.00 127.78
N GLN A 843 -93.90 175.99 127.16
CA GLN A 843 -92.81 176.93 127.40
C GLN A 843 -92.93 178.22 126.54
N LEU A 844 -93.71 178.19 125.45
CA LEU A 844 -94.08 179.35 124.62
C LEU A 844 -95.41 179.98 125.07
N SER A 845 -96.21 179.23 125.83
CA SER A 845 -97.26 179.73 126.73
C SER A 845 -96.73 180.59 127.89
N GLY A 846 -95.47 181.05 127.83
CA GLY A 846 -94.90 182.09 128.71
C GLY A 846 -94.34 183.31 127.97
N ASP A 847 -94.05 183.23 126.66
CA ASP A 847 -93.22 184.23 125.96
C ASP A 847 -93.99 185.24 125.10
N LEU A 848 -95.30 185.06 124.81
CA LEU A 848 -96.11 186.04 124.07
C LEU A 848 -97.35 186.59 124.81
N GLU A 849 -97.65 186.11 126.02
CA GLU A 849 -98.41 186.96 126.98
C GLU A 849 -97.64 188.28 127.23
N ILE A 850 -96.30 188.27 127.10
CA ILE A 850 -95.42 189.45 127.11
C ILE A 850 -95.73 190.45 125.95
N SER A 851 -96.42 190.03 124.88
CA SER A 851 -96.89 190.96 123.83
C SER A 851 -98.36 191.34 123.96
N GLN A 852 -99.10 190.75 124.90
CA GLN A 852 -100.48 191.13 125.23
C GLN A 852 -100.54 192.51 125.91
N GLU A 853 -99.44 192.96 126.54
CA GLU A 853 -99.37 194.26 127.22
C GLU A 853 -99.02 195.45 126.29
N LYS A 854 -98.20 195.25 125.24
CA LYS A 854 -97.51 196.38 124.57
C LYS A 854 -98.29 197.13 123.48
N VAL A 855 -99.48 196.67 123.11
CA VAL A 855 -100.37 197.39 122.15
C VAL A 855 -101.68 197.87 122.80
N MET A 856 -102.04 197.35 123.98
CA MET A 856 -102.97 198.06 124.89
C MET A 856 -102.47 199.49 125.16
N GLU A 857 -101.15 199.70 125.22
CA GLU A 857 -100.50 201.00 125.42
C GLU A 857 -100.71 201.98 124.24
N MET A 858 -100.76 201.50 122.99
CA MET A 858 -101.06 202.34 121.81
C MET A 858 -102.57 202.57 121.61
N LYS A 859 -103.41 201.69 122.14
CA LYS A 859 -104.89 201.84 122.13
C LYS A 859 -105.37 203.12 122.83
N GLN A 860 -104.53 203.72 123.69
CA GLN A 860 -104.87 204.87 124.51
C GLN A 860 -104.29 206.21 123.99
N GLN A 861 -103.22 206.22 123.19
CA GLN A 861 -102.58 207.48 122.75
C GLN A 861 -103.27 208.17 121.57
N VAL A 862 -103.78 207.43 120.57
CA VAL A 862 -104.53 208.05 119.45
C VAL A 862 -105.93 208.52 119.90
N SER A 863 -106.48 207.93 120.96
CA SER A 863 -107.67 208.48 121.62
C SER A 863 -107.45 209.85 122.28
N ASN A 864 -106.19 210.29 122.44
CA ASN A 864 -105.80 211.61 122.95
C ASN A 864 -105.33 212.58 121.85
N LEU A 865 -105.09 212.11 120.62
CA LEU A 865 -104.55 212.89 119.49
C LEU A 865 -105.34 212.54 118.20
N GLU A 866 -106.29 213.33 117.70
CA GLU A 866 -106.56 214.73 118.02
C GLU A 866 -108.06 215.06 117.90
N MET A 867 -108.75 214.95 119.05
CA MET A 867 -109.70 215.98 119.52
C MET A 867 -109.03 217.35 119.75
N LEU A 868 -107.78 217.53 119.34
CA LEU A 868 -107.01 218.77 119.30
C LEU A 868 -106.95 219.40 117.90
N LEU A 869 -107.65 218.85 116.89
CA LEU A 869 -107.74 219.45 115.56
C LEU A 869 -109.16 219.55 114.98
N ASP A 870 -110.19 219.26 115.78
CA ASP A 870 -111.54 219.79 115.57
C ASP A 870 -111.71 221.11 116.37
N LYS A 871 -110.65 221.94 116.35
CA LYS A 871 -110.57 223.27 116.97
C LYS A 871 -109.55 224.17 116.27
#